data_AF-A0A2H1W8V8-F1
#
_entry.id   AF-A0A2H1W8V8-F1
#
_cell.length_a   1.000
_cell.length_b   1.000
_cell.length_c   1.000
_cell.angle_alpha   90.00
_cell.angle_beta   90.00
_cell.angle_gamma   90.00
#
_symmetry.space_group_name_H-M   'P 1'
#
loop_
_entity.id
_entity.type
_entity.pdbx_description
1 polymer ?
#
loop_
_entity_poly.entity_id
_entity_poly.type
_entity_poly.pdbx_seq_one_letter_code
_entity_poly.pdbx_strand_id
1 'polypeptide(L)'
;MKHLSIILLFSCLGFSVQKSTPQDDHYVGAVVEYTVTGNVATNLANYANLIKEAADQGADIVVFPELTLTNSSTTFEVPLYGNLRDHPVPALSPDLYDEFMVTISNAALQNDIYVVINGRELLDCTVQQAADEYCPEAKQYVFNTNVVFDRTGKVIDRFRKINLFGEFSHTPALRPDLGVFETDFGVTFGHFICFDLMFQVPAVQVVQKSKVKNVIFPTMWFSELPYLTAVQIQEAYAYSLEVNFLGAGANNVRVGSAGSGIYSGKAGALISIMPGLPTTKVLVAKVPKVPGQVTEPFPGPIYDDPANHDNLKLITDPSLPSHVTRLLELGSQEFTLVDKDVSCTFKVTLAQREGNTPVYYRAFVQDGTNTYARREVGVAACLLVACKTDDVNTCPYRFNKQEEITVEKLEIEMRTYENTYNDTLQCDNIEYFPVTVRYNKFPLSPKNFTYTVKEKDHQQCEPDDQNTISVLQQEILSRKSRETLRFKINVPQNELVAFGIWGRVYTRDVDHNKGASEEDIQNFNTLLDDIFISGMGESCFGTNGPDLITGHYRYRAGVFSGVRSYSGLATGGTRICGVFACTDEDRKSCGNRLSTYISNTTGIFEELVITATMPTPVLNSSLATDDSIVYPVSSKVTIMPLESKDYSYTKAQQNDVTVHTMTLTNKMAELYTFAIWGRRFATDGQDADPELPDELGDLTPAPGASTVHLLSNVLFATFVAFLCFTF
;
A
#
# COMPACT_ATOMS: atom_id res chain seq x y z
N MET A 1 -10.94 87.16 -5.25
CA MET A 1 -10.45 86.08 -4.37
C MET A 1 -11.61 85.45 -3.64
N LYS A 2 -12.15 84.34 -4.15
CA LYS A 2 -12.95 83.36 -3.38
C LYS A 2 -12.73 81.99 -4.05
N HIS A 3 -12.11 81.10 -3.30
CA HIS A 3 -11.88 79.70 -3.65
C HIS A 3 -13.21 78.96 -3.77
N LEU A 4 -13.38 78.14 -4.81
CA LEU A 4 -14.41 77.10 -4.86
C LEU A 4 -13.69 75.76 -4.97
N SER A 5 -13.53 75.11 -3.82
CA SER A 5 -13.00 73.75 -3.70
C SER A 5 -14.07 72.76 -4.17
N ILE A 6 -13.80 72.03 -5.25
CA ILE A 6 -14.58 70.86 -5.64
C ILE A 6 -14.04 69.68 -4.84
N ILE A 7 -14.81 69.26 -3.84
CA ILE A 7 -14.57 68.04 -3.07
C ILE A 7 -15.05 66.88 -3.92
N LEU A 8 -14.11 66.06 -4.42
CA LEU A 8 -14.41 64.72 -4.93
C LEU A 8 -14.84 63.83 -3.76
N LEU A 9 -16.13 63.54 -3.66
CA LEU A 9 -16.61 62.40 -2.88
C LEU A 9 -16.12 61.12 -3.55
N PHE A 10 -15.05 60.53 -3.03
CA PHE A 10 -14.78 59.11 -3.21
C PHE A 10 -15.87 58.35 -2.45
N SER A 11 -16.86 57.83 -3.18
CA SER A 11 -17.77 56.82 -2.66
C SER A 11 -16.95 55.57 -2.35
N CYS A 12 -16.61 55.37 -1.07
CA CYS A 12 -16.24 54.06 -0.55
C CYS A 12 -17.46 53.13 -0.70
N LEU A 13 -17.63 52.55 -1.88
CA LEU A 13 -18.38 51.32 -2.04
C LEU A 13 -17.59 50.26 -1.27
N GLY A 14 -17.98 50.03 -0.02
CA GLY A 14 -17.54 48.84 0.69
C GLY A 14 -17.93 47.65 -0.16
N PHE A 15 -16.94 46.88 -0.62
CA PHE A 15 -17.19 45.58 -1.23
C PHE A 15 -17.81 44.70 -0.14
N SER A 16 -19.14 44.68 -0.09
CA SER A 16 -19.86 43.64 0.64
C SER A 16 -19.54 42.34 -0.07
N VAL A 17 -18.78 41.46 0.59
CA VAL A 17 -18.51 40.13 0.06
C VAL A 17 -19.82 39.36 0.08
N GLN A 18 -20.47 39.25 -1.07
CA GLN A 18 -21.76 38.60 -1.21
C GLN A 18 -21.57 37.09 -1.06
N LYS A 19 -22.27 36.49 -0.11
CA LYS A 19 -22.29 35.04 0.12
C LYS A 19 -23.02 34.34 -1.01
N SER A 20 -22.59 33.11 -1.31
CA SER A 20 -23.18 32.33 -2.39
C SER A 20 -24.61 31.90 -2.04
N THR A 21 -25.44 31.80 -3.07
CA THR A 21 -26.85 31.42 -3.04
C THR A 21 -27.05 30.16 -3.89
N PRO A 22 -28.17 29.44 -3.78
CA PRO A 22 -28.45 28.28 -4.64
C PRO A 22 -28.41 28.57 -6.13
N GLN A 23 -28.71 29.80 -6.55
CA GLN A 23 -28.78 30.22 -7.94
C GLN A 23 -27.41 30.55 -8.55
N ASP A 24 -26.39 30.80 -7.73
CA ASP A 24 -25.03 31.06 -8.22
C ASP A 24 -24.44 29.80 -8.87
N ASP A 25 -23.60 29.98 -9.89
CA ASP A 25 -22.92 28.90 -10.61
C ASP A 25 -21.69 28.36 -9.86
N HIS A 26 -21.23 29.06 -8.82
CA HIS A 26 -20.11 28.70 -7.98
C HIS A 26 -20.39 28.96 -6.50
N TYR A 27 -19.51 28.44 -5.64
CA TYR A 27 -19.34 28.87 -4.25
C TYR A 27 -17.87 29.19 -4.00
N VAL A 28 -17.52 29.79 -2.87
CA VAL A 28 -16.12 30.04 -2.49
C VAL A 28 -15.72 29.03 -1.41
N GLY A 29 -14.79 28.14 -1.75
CA GLY A 29 -14.25 27.15 -0.82
C GLY A 29 -12.92 27.61 -0.24
N ALA A 30 -12.68 27.25 1.02
CA ALA A 30 -11.39 27.40 1.67
C ALA A 30 -10.91 26.08 2.30
N VAL A 31 -9.61 25.81 2.18
CA VAL A 31 -8.94 24.71 2.89
C VAL A 31 -7.71 25.25 3.61
N VAL A 32 -7.42 24.69 4.78
CA VAL A 32 -6.29 25.10 5.60
C VAL A 32 -5.22 24.02 5.56
N GLU A 33 -4.01 24.38 5.12
CA GLU A 33 -2.81 23.62 5.48
C GLU A 33 -2.41 24.07 6.88
N TYR A 34 -2.21 23.15 7.82
CA TYR A 34 -1.99 23.52 9.23
C TYR A 34 -0.78 22.83 9.85
N THR A 35 0.16 23.61 10.39
CA THR A 35 1.35 23.08 11.08
C THR A 35 0.94 22.36 12.35
N VAL A 36 1.24 21.07 12.44
CA VAL A 36 0.90 20.26 13.62
C VAL A 36 1.65 20.79 14.84
N THR A 37 0.91 21.13 15.90
CA THR A 37 1.47 21.47 17.21
C THR A 37 0.76 20.71 18.32
N GLY A 38 1.47 20.41 19.42
CA GLY A 38 0.89 19.76 20.59
C GLY A 38 0.13 20.69 21.53
N ASN A 39 0.13 22.01 21.27
CA ASN A 39 -0.51 23.01 22.12
C ASN A 39 -1.96 23.25 21.69
N VAL A 40 -2.86 22.57 22.39
CA VAL A 40 -4.29 22.56 22.06
C VAL A 40 -4.94 23.94 22.18
N ALA A 41 -4.58 24.73 23.19
CA ALA A 41 -5.12 26.09 23.36
C ALA A 41 -4.68 27.01 22.21
N THR A 42 -3.41 26.91 21.78
CA THR A 42 -2.92 27.63 20.60
C THR A 42 -3.62 27.17 19.33
N ASN A 43 -3.85 25.87 19.16
CA ASN A 43 -4.55 25.34 18.00
C ASN A 43 -5.98 25.88 17.91
N LEU A 44 -6.73 25.84 19.03
CA LEU A 44 -8.10 26.34 19.07
C LEU A 44 -8.18 27.85 18.75
N ALA A 45 -7.29 28.66 19.34
CA ALA A 45 -7.22 30.09 19.04
C ALA A 45 -6.85 30.36 17.57
N ASN A 46 -5.90 29.60 17.01
CA ASN A 46 -5.53 29.71 15.60
C ASN A 46 -6.69 29.34 14.68
N TYR A 47 -7.43 28.27 14.98
CA TYR A 47 -8.61 27.87 14.19
C TYR A 47 -9.63 29.00 14.11
N ALA A 48 -9.98 29.63 15.25
CA ALA A 48 -10.90 30.77 15.26
C ALA A 48 -10.41 31.93 14.38
N ASN A 49 -9.11 32.26 14.44
CA ASN A 49 -8.51 33.30 13.60
C ASN A 49 -8.51 32.92 12.10
N LEU A 50 -8.23 31.67 11.77
CA LEU A 50 -8.19 31.17 10.39
C LEU A 50 -9.60 31.07 9.78
N ILE A 51 -10.62 30.76 10.58
CA ILE A 51 -12.04 30.85 10.17
C ILE A 51 -12.37 32.28 9.76
N LYS A 52 -11.98 33.26 10.58
CA LYS A 52 -12.13 34.67 10.25
C LYS A 52 -11.37 35.05 8.98
N GLU A 53 -10.11 34.63 8.85
CA GLU A 53 -9.29 34.92 7.66
C GLU A 53 -9.91 34.36 6.37
N ALA A 54 -10.46 33.15 6.42
CA ALA A 54 -11.18 32.55 5.29
C ALA A 54 -12.45 33.34 4.94
N ALA A 55 -13.23 33.74 5.94
CA ALA A 55 -14.44 34.53 5.75
C ALA A 55 -14.16 35.94 5.21
N ASP A 56 -13.09 36.60 5.68
CA ASP A 56 -12.63 37.90 5.18
C ASP A 56 -12.20 37.82 3.70
N GLN A 57 -11.78 36.64 3.24
CA GLN A 57 -11.50 36.33 1.82
C GLN A 57 -12.74 35.87 1.05
N GLY A 58 -13.91 35.86 1.69
CA GLY A 58 -15.20 35.54 1.06
C GLY A 58 -15.58 34.08 1.00
N ALA A 59 -14.90 33.21 1.74
CA ALA A 59 -15.26 31.79 1.79
C ALA A 59 -16.68 31.58 2.34
N ASP A 60 -17.41 30.68 1.69
CA ASP A 60 -18.68 30.13 2.17
C ASP A 60 -18.45 28.95 3.11
N ILE A 61 -17.34 28.23 2.93
CA ILE A 61 -16.94 27.08 3.74
C ILE A 61 -15.43 27.03 3.95
N VAL A 62 -14.97 26.66 5.14
CA VAL A 62 -13.56 26.41 5.46
C VAL A 62 -13.36 25.02 6.06
N VAL A 63 -12.37 24.28 5.55
CA VAL A 63 -12.04 22.91 6.00
C VAL A 63 -10.68 22.90 6.69
N PHE A 64 -10.62 22.25 7.86
CA PHE A 64 -9.40 22.06 8.64
C PHE A 64 -8.87 20.62 8.58
N PRO A 65 -7.56 20.41 8.81
CA PRO A 65 -6.96 19.08 8.71
C PRO A 65 -7.28 18.11 9.85
N GLU A 66 -7.11 16.83 9.54
CA GLU A 66 -7.24 15.71 10.47
C GLU A 66 -6.32 15.84 11.70
N LEU A 67 -6.88 15.61 12.89
CA LEU A 67 -6.18 15.46 14.17
C LEU A 67 -5.20 16.60 14.51
N THR A 68 -5.46 17.83 14.04
CA THR A 68 -4.62 19.00 14.35
C THR A 68 -5.23 19.93 15.41
N LEU A 69 -6.51 19.78 15.74
CA LEU A 69 -7.16 20.54 16.80
C LEU A 69 -6.77 20.03 18.20
N THR A 70 -6.89 18.71 18.41
CA THR A 70 -6.64 18.02 19.68
C THR A 70 -5.25 17.37 19.73
N ASN A 71 -4.80 16.95 20.91
CA ASN A 71 -3.57 16.15 21.09
C ASN A 71 -3.89 14.74 21.66
N SER A 72 -2.87 13.98 22.05
CA SER A 72 -3.03 12.61 22.56
C SER A 72 -3.79 12.48 23.89
N SER A 73 -3.92 13.55 24.67
CA SER A 73 -4.61 13.55 25.97
C SER A 73 -5.90 14.37 25.99
N THR A 74 -6.16 15.17 24.97
CA THR A 74 -7.37 16.01 24.88
C THR A 74 -8.39 15.43 23.90
N THR A 75 -9.65 15.51 24.30
CA THR A 75 -10.84 15.07 23.56
C THR A 75 -11.97 16.08 23.74
N PHE A 76 -12.96 16.05 22.86
CA PHE A 76 -14.21 16.81 22.98
C PHE A 76 -15.42 15.89 22.78
N GLU A 77 -16.61 16.37 23.10
CA GLU A 77 -17.85 15.58 22.93
C GLU A 77 -18.71 16.14 21.80
N VAL A 78 -19.36 15.26 21.05
CA VAL A 78 -20.32 15.65 20.00
C VAL A 78 -21.66 14.98 20.28
N PRO A 79 -22.46 15.49 21.24
CA PRO A 79 -23.67 14.80 21.71
C PRO A 79 -24.85 15.02 20.77
N LEU A 80 -24.78 14.50 19.53
CA LEU A 80 -25.80 14.68 18.48
C LEU A 80 -27.21 14.31 18.91
N TYR A 81 -27.36 13.19 19.62
CA TYR A 81 -28.66 12.72 20.12
C TYR A 81 -29.02 13.25 21.51
N GLY A 82 -28.07 13.92 22.17
CA GLY A 82 -28.23 14.58 23.47
C GLY A 82 -28.43 16.09 23.31
N ASN A 83 -27.57 16.89 23.96
CA ASN A 83 -27.70 18.36 23.99
C ASN A 83 -27.82 18.98 22.58
N LEU A 84 -27.13 18.45 21.56
CA LEU A 84 -27.20 19.02 20.20
C LEU A 84 -28.56 18.80 19.52
N ARG A 85 -29.41 17.90 20.01
CA ARG A 85 -30.78 17.74 19.52
C ARG A 85 -31.65 18.95 19.89
N ASP A 86 -31.55 19.40 21.14
CA ASP A 86 -32.41 20.45 21.70
C ASP A 86 -31.75 21.85 21.65
N HIS A 87 -30.41 21.89 21.71
CA HIS A 87 -29.59 23.10 21.72
C HIS A 87 -28.51 23.03 20.63
N PRO A 88 -28.88 22.97 19.34
CA PRO A 88 -27.96 22.60 18.25
C PRO A 88 -26.87 23.64 17.95
N VAL A 89 -26.91 24.82 18.57
CA VAL A 89 -25.93 25.92 18.39
C VAL A 89 -25.13 26.11 19.68
N PRO A 90 -23.93 25.51 19.80
CA PRO A 90 -23.12 25.61 21.02
C PRO A 90 -22.81 27.05 21.45
N ALA A 91 -22.61 27.97 20.51
CA ALA A 91 -22.38 29.39 20.79
C ALA A 91 -23.49 30.06 21.63
N LEU A 92 -24.74 29.59 21.52
CA LEU A 92 -25.90 30.14 22.22
C LEU A 92 -26.19 29.44 23.55
N SER A 93 -25.55 28.30 23.82
CA SER A 93 -25.70 27.52 25.04
C SER A 93 -24.33 27.07 25.58
N PRO A 94 -23.41 28.00 25.89
CA PRO A 94 -22.02 27.68 26.21
C PRO A 94 -21.85 26.80 27.45
N ASP A 95 -22.78 26.88 28.41
CA ASP A 95 -22.74 26.07 29.64
C ASP A 95 -22.99 24.56 29.41
N LEU A 96 -23.46 24.18 28.22
CA LEU A 96 -23.80 22.79 27.87
C LEU A 96 -22.71 22.04 27.09
N TYR A 97 -21.64 22.74 26.68
CA TYR A 97 -20.66 22.23 25.73
C TYR A 97 -19.24 22.56 26.16
N ASP A 98 -18.28 21.78 25.66
CA ASP A 98 -16.86 22.08 25.86
C ASP A 98 -16.40 23.30 25.05
N GLU A 99 -15.22 23.82 25.42
CA GLU A 99 -14.65 25.03 24.84
C GLU A 99 -14.40 24.91 23.32
N PHE A 100 -14.11 23.71 22.79
CA PHE A 100 -13.92 23.52 21.35
C PHE A 100 -15.21 23.79 20.60
N MET A 101 -16.30 23.14 21.02
CA MET A 101 -17.61 23.27 20.38
C MET A 101 -18.11 24.72 20.46
N VAL A 102 -17.97 25.37 21.61
CA VAL A 102 -18.40 26.76 21.82
C VAL A 102 -17.57 27.73 20.98
N THR A 103 -16.25 27.58 20.96
CA THR A 103 -15.36 28.52 20.26
C THR A 103 -15.52 28.41 18.74
N ILE A 104 -15.59 27.20 18.20
CA ILE A 104 -15.76 26.99 16.76
C ILE A 104 -17.17 27.41 16.30
N SER A 105 -18.21 27.07 17.07
CA SER A 105 -19.57 27.54 16.81
C SER A 105 -19.66 29.07 16.79
N ASN A 106 -19.01 29.74 17.75
CA ASN A 106 -18.95 31.21 17.78
C ASN A 106 -18.20 31.78 16.56
N ALA A 107 -17.08 31.18 16.18
CA ALA A 107 -16.32 31.64 15.01
C ALA A 107 -17.12 31.47 13.72
N ALA A 108 -17.86 30.37 13.55
CA ALA A 108 -18.76 30.16 12.42
C ALA A 108 -19.89 31.22 12.40
N LEU A 109 -20.59 31.40 13.53
CA LEU A 109 -21.69 32.35 13.69
C LEU A 109 -21.27 33.80 13.42
N GLN A 110 -20.13 34.24 13.97
CA GLN A 110 -19.67 35.62 13.84
C GLN A 110 -19.21 35.98 12.42
N ASN A 111 -18.79 34.99 11.65
CA ASN A 111 -18.22 35.18 10.31
C ASN A 111 -19.13 34.67 9.18
N ASP A 112 -20.33 34.18 9.53
CA ASP A 112 -21.36 33.70 8.60
C ASP A 112 -20.79 32.70 7.58
N ILE A 113 -20.11 31.66 8.09
CA ILE A 113 -19.33 30.70 7.30
C ILE A 113 -19.55 29.26 7.78
N TYR A 114 -19.61 28.30 6.86
CA TYR A 114 -19.58 26.88 7.20
C TYR A 114 -18.17 26.45 7.63
N VAL A 115 -18.06 25.63 8.66
CA VAL A 115 -16.76 25.18 9.19
C VAL A 115 -16.76 23.67 9.31
N VAL A 116 -15.72 23.03 8.78
CA VAL A 116 -15.45 21.60 9.01
C VAL A 116 -14.15 21.45 9.78
N ILE A 117 -14.24 20.90 10.99
CA ILE A 117 -13.08 20.59 11.84
C ILE A 117 -12.92 19.08 11.99
N ASN A 118 -11.73 18.65 12.41
CA ASN A 118 -11.48 17.28 12.80
C ASN A 118 -10.69 17.20 14.12
N GLY A 119 -11.00 16.20 14.94
CA GLY A 119 -10.20 15.89 16.12
C GLY A 119 -10.67 14.63 16.85
N ARG A 120 -10.26 14.49 18.10
CA ARG A 120 -10.57 13.33 18.95
C ARG A 120 -11.88 13.51 19.69
N GLU A 121 -12.91 12.82 19.24
CA GLU A 121 -14.20 12.76 19.92
C GLU A 121 -14.18 11.69 21.01
N LEU A 122 -14.69 11.99 22.20
CA LEU A 122 -14.97 11.03 23.26
C LEU A 122 -16.47 10.70 23.28
N LEU A 123 -16.79 9.41 23.30
CA LEU A 123 -18.12 8.90 23.65
C LEU A 123 -17.98 8.05 24.91
N ASP A 124 -18.55 8.51 26.02
CA ASP A 124 -18.57 7.76 27.27
C ASP A 124 -19.85 6.90 27.38
N CYS A 125 -19.73 5.61 27.09
CA CYS A 125 -20.84 4.66 27.24
C CYS A 125 -20.98 4.08 28.66
N THR A 126 -20.23 4.58 29.64
CA THR A 126 -20.38 4.18 31.05
C THR A 126 -21.49 4.96 31.77
N VAL A 127 -21.89 6.11 31.20
CA VAL A 127 -22.94 6.97 31.74
C VAL A 127 -24.26 6.78 30.99
N GLN A 128 -25.37 6.87 31.73
CA GLN A 128 -26.73 6.67 31.22
C GLN A 128 -27.22 7.77 30.25
N GLN A 129 -26.38 8.77 29.96
CA GLN A 129 -26.65 9.91 29.07
C GLN A 129 -26.50 9.58 27.58
N ALA A 130 -26.06 8.38 27.21
CA ALA A 130 -26.01 7.91 25.83
C ALA A 130 -27.38 7.46 25.29
N ALA A 131 -28.47 8.13 25.68
CA ALA A 131 -29.80 7.81 25.18
C ALA A 131 -29.81 8.05 23.65
N ASP A 132 -29.81 6.96 22.88
CA ASP A 132 -29.79 6.88 21.41
C ASP A 132 -28.41 6.82 20.72
N GLU A 133 -27.28 7.00 21.44
CA GLU A 133 -25.96 6.64 20.87
C GLU A 133 -25.76 5.12 20.87
N TYR A 134 -25.12 4.59 19.82
CA TYR A 134 -24.83 3.15 19.76
C TYR A 134 -23.63 2.79 20.63
N CYS A 135 -23.92 2.21 21.79
CA CYS A 135 -22.94 1.79 22.79
C CYS A 135 -22.93 0.25 22.93
N PRO A 136 -22.06 -0.47 22.18
CA PRO A 136 -22.04 -1.93 22.23
C PRO A 136 -21.49 -2.48 23.56
N GLU A 137 -20.66 -1.71 24.26
CA GLU A 137 -20.08 -2.05 25.56
C GLU A 137 -20.05 -0.81 26.46
N ALA A 138 -20.17 -1.02 27.77
CA ALA A 138 -20.06 0.03 28.78
C ALA A 138 -18.59 0.46 29.01
N LYS A 139 -18.01 1.14 28.01
CA LYS A 139 -16.65 1.68 28.03
C LYS A 139 -16.59 3.03 27.30
N GLN A 140 -15.45 3.70 27.40
CA GLN A 140 -15.17 4.91 26.63
C GLN A 140 -14.65 4.56 25.25
N TYR A 141 -15.17 5.22 24.23
CA TYR A 141 -14.69 5.15 22.85
C TYR A 141 -14.11 6.50 22.45
N VAL A 142 -12.95 6.46 21.80
CA VAL A 142 -12.34 7.66 21.22
C VAL A 142 -12.34 7.53 19.71
N PHE A 143 -12.94 8.47 19.01
CA PHE A 143 -13.05 8.47 17.55
C PHE A 143 -12.20 9.58 16.94
N ASN A 144 -11.76 9.37 15.72
CA ASN A 144 -11.29 10.43 14.85
C ASN A 144 -12.50 10.95 14.08
N THR A 145 -12.88 12.21 14.31
CA THR A 145 -14.21 12.69 13.97
C THR A 145 -14.17 14.04 13.28
N ASN A 146 -14.85 14.14 12.13
CA ASN A 146 -15.24 15.39 11.51
C ASN A 146 -16.51 15.94 12.17
N VAL A 147 -16.57 17.25 12.37
CA VAL A 147 -17.77 17.97 12.81
C VAL A 147 -18.03 19.14 11.87
N VAL A 148 -19.28 19.30 11.45
CA VAL A 148 -19.71 20.34 10.50
C VAL A 148 -20.59 21.36 11.22
N PHE A 149 -20.19 22.63 11.13
CA PHE A 149 -20.96 23.78 11.61
C PHE A 149 -21.51 24.57 10.42
N ASP A 150 -22.77 24.96 10.47
CA ASP A 150 -23.35 25.89 9.51
C ASP A 150 -23.03 27.36 9.85
N ARG A 151 -23.46 28.28 8.97
CA ARG A 151 -23.27 29.74 9.14
C ARG A 151 -23.82 30.32 10.44
N THR A 152 -24.81 29.66 11.05
CA THR A 152 -25.42 30.07 12.31
C THR A 152 -24.68 29.52 13.54
N GLY A 153 -23.59 28.78 13.31
CA GLY A 153 -22.85 28.07 14.35
C GLY A 153 -23.53 26.77 14.78
N LYS A 154 -24.56 26.31 14.07
CA LYS A 154 -25.27 25.06 14.38
C LYS A 154 -24.41 23.87 13.96
N VAL A 155 -24.32 22.84 14.81
CA VAL A 155 -23.76 21.55 14.38
C VAL A 155 -24.79 20.83 13.53
N ILE A 156 -24.45 20.52 12.29
CA ILE A 156 -25.37 19.92 11.32
C ILE A 156 -24.99 18.50 10.92
N ASP A 157 -23.73 18.09 11.10
CA ASP A 157 -23.27 16.75 10.75
C ASP A 157 -22.02 16.33 11.54
N ARG A 158 -21.81 15.02 11.65
CA ARG A 158 -20.67 14.37 12.32
C ARG A 158 -20.31 13.10 11.57
N PHE A 159 -19.05 12.93 11.22
CA PHE A 159 -18.54 11.70 10.59
C PHE A 159 -17.37 11.13 11.40
N ARG A 160 -17.46 9.86 11.78
CA ARG A 160 -16.39 9.12 12.47
C ARG A 160 -15.60 8.31 11.44
N LYS A 161 -14.27 8.41 11.46
CA LYS A 161 -13.37 7.69 10.54
C LYS A 161 -13.65 6.19 10.55
N ILE A 162 -13.77 5.62 9.35
CA ILE A 162 -14.11 4.20 9.18
C ILE A 162 -12.81 3.38 9.08
N ASN A 163 -11.86 3.84 8.28
CA ASN A 163 -10.63 3.11 7.97
C ASN A 163 -9.43 3.74 8.69
N LEU A 164 -9.01 3.12 9.80
CA LEU A 164 -7.86 3.55 10.57
C LEU A 164 -6.53 3.20 9.88
N PHE A 165 -5.55 4.10 9.97
CA PHE A 165 -4.17 3.97 9.50
C PHE A 165 -3.20 3.71 10.67
N GLY A 166 -3.56 2.78 11.56
CA GLY A 166 -2.75 2.41 12.72
C GLY A 166 -2.92 3.31 13.95
N GLU A 167 -4.01 4.08 14.06
CA GLU A 167 -4.31 4.87 15.24
C GLU A 167 -4.82 3.98 16.42
N PHE A 168 -3.93 3.24 17.07
CA PHE A 168 -4.28 2.26 18.13
C PHE A 168 -5.07 2.82 19.33
N SER A 169 -5.04 4.14 19.55
CA SER A 169 -5.81 4.81 20.60
C SER A 169 -7.21 5.25 20.15
N HIS A 170 -7.62 4.93 18.92
CA HIS A 170 -8.92 5.27 18.36
C HIS A 170 -9.72 4.01 18.04
N THR A 171 -11.03 4.18 18.07
CA THR A 171 -12.02 3.20 17.64
C THR A 171 -12.46 3.56 16.22
N PRO A 172 -12.57 2.60 15.29
CA PRO A 172 -13.25 2.86 14.03
C PRO A 172 -14.74 3.16 14.28
N ALA A 173 -15.42 3.80 13.33
CA ALA A 173 -16.86 4.04 13.43
C ALA A 173 -17.63 2.75 13.78
N LEU A 174 -18.36 2.76 14.91
CA LEU A 174 -19.13 1.61 15.39
C LEU A 174 -20.31 1.27 14.47
N ARG A 175 -20.88 2.29 13.82
CA ARG A 175 -21.87 2.19 12.74
C ARG A 175 -21.43 3.13 11.63
N PRO A 176 -20.74 2.62 10.60
CA PRO A 176 -20.34 3.43 9.45
C PRO A 176 -21.56 4.06 8.75
N ASP A 177 -21.51 5.37 8.55
CA ASP A 177 -22.42 6.13 7.69
C ASP A 177 -21.64 6.83 6.57
N LEU A 178 -22.34 7.43 5.60
CA LEU A 178 -21.71 8.02 4.42
C LEU A 178 -21.43 9.53 4.54
N GLY A 179 -21.49 10.13 5.74
CA GLY A 179 -21.10 11.54 5.99
C GLY A 179 -21.57 12.54 4.93
N VAL A 180 -22.85 12.92 4.93
CA VAL A 180 -23.44 13.81 3.91
C VAL A 180 -24.24 14.93 4.56
N PHE A 181 -24.01 16.18 4.11
CA PHE A 181 -24.79 17.34 4.56
C PHE A 181 -25.10 18.31 3.42
N GLU A 182 -26.13 19.12 3.62
CA GLU A 182 -26.60 20.14 2.66
C GLU A 182 -26.25 21.55 3.15
N THR A 183 -26.06 22.47 2.20
CA THR A 183 -25.81 23.88 2.49
C THR A 183 -26.91 24.80 1.97
N ASP A 184 -27.00 25.99 2.55
CA ASP A 184 -27.94 27.04 2.14
C ASP A 184 -27.66 27.60 0.74
N PHE A 185 -26.44 27.39 0.22
CA PHE A 185 -26.03 27.74 -1.14
C PHE A 185 -26.25 26.60 -2.16
N GLY A 186 -27.05 25.58 -1.81
CA GLY A 186 -27.53 24.56 -2.73
C GLY A 186 -26.49 23.53 -3.14
N VAL A 187 -25.50 23.27 -2.28
CA VAL A 187 -24.49 22.23 -2.49
C VAL A 187 -24.66 21.14 -1.43
N THR A 188 -24.65 19.89 -1.88
CA THR A 188 -24.54 18.72 -0.99
C THR A 188 -23.09 18.25 -0.98
N PHE A 189 -22.51 18.14 0.21
CA PHE A 189 -21.16 17.64 0.42
C PHE A 189 -21.19 16.22 0.99
N GLY A 190 -20.37 15.34 0.41
CA GLY A 190 -19.88 14.17 1.13
C GLY A 190 -18.60 14.52 1.90
N HIS A 191 -18.30 13.86 3.01
CA HIS A 191 -17.03 14.04 3.70
C HIS A 191 -16.55 12.77 4.37
N PHE A 192 -15.24 12.56 4.33
CA PHE A 192 -14.55 11.41 4.92
C PHE A 192 -13.10 11.79 5.24
N ILE A 193 -12.37 10.90 5.91
CA ILE A 193 -11.11 11.26 6.56
C ILE A 193 -9.94 10.42 6.04
N CYS A 194 -8.97 11.10 5.42
CA CYS A 194 -7.63 10.57 5.14
C CYS A 194 -7.63 9.17 4.51
N PHE A 195 -7.20 8.15 5.25
CA PHE A 195 -7.06 6.78 4.77
C PHE A 195 -8.38 6.16 4.27
N ASP A 196 -9.54 6.73 4.63
CA ASP A 196 -10.83 6.41 4.01
C ASP A 196 -10.80 6.51 2.47
N LEU A 197 -9.99 7.40 1.89
CA LEU A 197 -9.80 7.55 0.44
C LEU A 197 -9.38 6.24 -0.23
N MET A 198 -8.63 5.39 0.47
CA MET A 198 -8.09 4.15 -0.07
C MET A 198 -9.13 3.04 -0.20
N PHE A 199 -10.36 3.24 0.27
CA PHE A 199 -11.38 2.19 0.38
C PHE A 199 -12.68 2.56 -0.31
N GLN A 200 -13.41 1.53 -0.75
CA GLN A 200 -14.74 1.69 -1.35
C GLN A 200 -15.72 2.39 -0.41
N VAL A 201 -15.68 2.01 0.88
CA VAL A 201 -16.45 2.64 1.96
C VAL A 201 -15.51 3.55 2.76
N PRO A 202 -15.78 4.85 2.86
CA PRO A 202 -16.89 5.59 2.26
C PRO A 202 -16.56 6.18 0.87
N ALA A 203 -15.29 6.22 0.45
CA ALA A 203 -14.84 7.18 -0.56
C ALA A 203 -15.48 7.00 -1.94
N VAL A 204 -15.78 5.78 -2.38
CA VAL A 204 -16.50 5.55 -3.64
C VAL A 204 -18.00 5.67 -3.43
N GLN A 205 -18.51 5.06 -2.36
CA GLN A 205 -19.94 4.99 -2.07
C GLN A 205 -20.59 6.35 -1.84
N VAL A 206 -19.91 7.28 -1.16
CA VAL A 206 -20.48 8.60 -0.91
C VAL A 206 -20.79 9.33 -2.21
N VAL A 207 -19.92 9.22 -3.23
CA VAL A 207 -20.13 9.83 -4.55
C VAL A 207 -21.19 9.08 -5.33
N GLN A 208 -21.07 7.76 -5.44
CA GLN A 208 -21.92 6.97 -6.35
C GLN A 208 -23.35 6.77 -5.80
N LYS A 209 -23.51 6.46 -4.51
CA LYS A 209 -24.84 6.25 -3.89
C LYS A 209 -25.56 7.55 -3.62
N SER A 210 -24.89 8.48 -2.94
CA SER A 210 -25.51 9.74 -2.54
C SER A 210 -25.52 10.77 -3.66
N LYS A 211 -24.88 10.46 -4.81
CA LYS A 211 -24.82 11.31 -6.02
C LYS A 211 -24.25 12.70 -5.74
N VAL A 212 -23.39 12.83 -4.72
CA VAL A 212 -22.75 14.10 -4.38
C VAL A 212 -21.72 14.47 -5.44
N LYS A 213 -21.55 15.77 -5.65
CA LYS A 213 -20.55 16.33 -6.58
C LYS A 213 -19.46 17.13 -5.87
N ASN A 214 -19.51 17.19 -4.55
CA ASN A 214 -18.56 17.94 -3.74
C ASN A 214 -18.15 17.06 -2.56
N VAL A 215 -16.85 16.97 -2.32
CA VAL A 215 -16.25 16.13 -1.30
C VAL A 215 -15.31 16.96 -0.42
N ILE A 216 -15.42 16.78 0.89
CA ILE A 216 -14.53 17.39 1.90
C ILE A 216 -13.63 16.31 2.49
N PHE A 217 -12.34 16.63 2.60
CA PHE A 217 -11.30 15.68 2.96
C PHE A 217 -10.26 16.26 3.92
N PRO A 218 -10.53 16.23 5.24
CA PRO A 218 -9.52 16.44 6.27
C PRO A 218 -8.50 15.29 6.25
N THR A 219 -7.20 15.61 6.28
CA THR A 219 -6.17 14.57 6.17
C THR A 219 -4.85 14.90 6.85
N MET A 220 -4.22 13.89 7.45
CA MET A 220 -2.80 13.83 7.79
C MET A 220 -2.14 12.77 6.91
N TRP A 221 -1.96 13.12 5.63
CA TRP A 221 -1.52 12.19 4.59
C TRP A 221 0.01 12.04 4.57
N PHE A 222 0.51 10.81 4.64
CA PHE A 222 1.94 10.53 4.49
C PHE A 222 2.26 10.25 3.02
N SER A 223 2.94 11.19 2.36
CA SER A 223 3.16 11.12 0.92
C SER A 223 4.15 10.02 0.51
N GLU A 224 3.69 9.12 -0.38
CA GLU A 224 4.44 7.99 -0.92
C GLU A 224 4.59 8.09 -2.45
N LEU A 225 5.81 7.94 -2.96
CA LEU A 225 6.07 7.83 -4.38
C LEU A 225 5.99 6.36 -4.84
N PRO A 226 5.61 6.10 -6.10
CA PRO A 226 5.26 7.07 -7.15
C PRO A 226 3.76 7.46 -7.21
N TYR A 227 2.91 6.88 -6.36
CA TYR A 227 1.45 6.87 -6.56
C TYR A 227 0.65 7.85 -5.70
N LEU A 228 1.08 8.01 -4.45
CA LEU A 228 0.24 8.46 -3.34
C LEU A 228 0.86 9.68 -2.66
N THR A 229 1.38 10.63 -3.44
CA THR A 229 1.63 11.96 -2.88
C THR A 229 0.31 12.69 -2.66
N ALA A 230 0.21 13.49 -1.60
CA ALA A 230 -1.07 14.05 -1.15
C ALA A 230 -1.82 14.79 -2.28
N VAL A 231 -1.20 15.79 -2.92
CA VAL A 231 -1.85 16.57 -3.98
C VAL A 231 -2.09 15.77 -5.27
N GLN A 232 -1.30 14.72 -5.52
CA GLN A 232 -1.48 13.83 -6.67
C GLN A 232 -2.73 12.98 -6.52
N ILE A 233 -2.88 12.27 -5.40
CA ILE A 233 -4.01 11.36 -5.22
C ILE A 233 -5.32 12.13 -5.02
N GLN A 234 -5.28 13.29 -4.37
CA GLN A 234 -6.43 14.18 -4.23
C GLN A 234 -6.91 14.68 -5.61
N GLU A 235 -6.01 15.12 -6.49
CA GLU A 235 -6.36 15.55 -7.85
C GLU A 235 -6.87 14.36 -8.69
N ALA A 236 -6.21 13.20 -8.60
CA ALA A 236 -6.60 12.02 -9.36
C ALA A 236 -7.99 11.51 -8.95
N TYR A 237 -8.31 11.52 -7.65
CA TYR A 237 -9.65 11.20 -7.15
C TYR A 237 -10.71 12.17 -7.69
N ALA A 238 -10.46 13.47 -7.61
CA ALA A 238 -11.36 14.49 -8.14
C ALA A 238 -11.58 14.33 -9.65
N TYR A 239 -10.51 14.02 -10.39
CA TYR A 239 -10.53 13.79 -11.83
C TYR A 239 -11.35 12.55 -12.20
N SER A 240 -11.07 11.39 -11.58
CA SER A 240 -11.70 10.12 -11.93
C SER A 240 -13.19 10.08 -11.58
N LEU A 241 -13.58 10.60 -10.41
CA LEU A 241 -14.98 10.61 -9.97
C LEU A 241 -15.77 11.85 -10.40
N GLU A 242 -15.12 12.77 -11.11
CA GLU A 242 -15.71 14.02 -11.61
C GLU A 242 -16.44 14.81 -10.50
N VAL A 243 -15.74 15.05 -9.40
CA VAL A 243 -16.21 15.81 -8.23
C VAL A 243 -15.34 17.04 -7.96
N ASN A 244 -15.90 18.01 -7.25
CA ASN A 244 -15.11 18.99 -6.52
C ASN A 244 -14.57 18.35 -5.24
N PHE A 245 -13.33 18.64 -4.90
CA PHE A 245 -12.65 18.01 -3.77
C PHE A 245 -11.87 19.07 -2.98
N LEU A 246 -12.19 19.20 -1.69
CA LEU A 246 -11.57 20.16 -0.76
C LEU A 246 -10.72 19.39 0.24
N GLY A 247 -9.42 19.25 -0.06
CA GLY A 247 -8.44 18.55 0.77
C GLY A 247 -7.68 19.49 1.70
N ALA A 248 -7.84 19.31 3.02
CA ALA A 248 -7.15 20.08 4.05
C ALA A 248 -6.11 19.21 4.76
N GLY A 249 -4.83 19.50 4.52
CA GLY A 249 -3.68 18.71 4.93
C GLY A 249 -2.99 19.19 6.19
N ALA A 250 -2.68 18.26 7.09
CA ALA A 250 -1.83 18.52 8.23
C ALA A 250 -0.38 18.65 7.77
N ASN A 251 0.35 19.61 8.35
CA ASN A 251 1.70 19.93 7.96
C ASN A 251 2.71 19.50 9.02
N ASN A 252 3.46 18.46 8.68
CA ASN A 252 4.66 17.99 9.37
C ASN A 252 5.62 17.39 8.33
N VAL A 253 6.42 18.25 7.73
CA VAL A 253 7.31 17.92 6.61
C VAL A 253 8.30 16.78 6.91
N ARG A 254 8.66 16.60 8.19
CA ARG A 254 9.62 15.57 8.65
C ARG A 254 9.11 14.14 8.50
N VAL A 255 7.78 13.96 8.49
CA VAL A 255 7.14 12.65 8.34
C VAL A 255 6.48 12.48 6.97
N GLY A 256 6.56 13.49 6.10
CA GLY A 256 5.93 13.47 4.79
C GLY A 256 4.47 13.88 4.77
N SER A 257 4.00 14.53 5.84
CA SER A 257 2.67 15.13 5.93
C SER A 257 2.72 16.57 5.45
N ALA A 258 2.22 16.82 4.25
CA ALA A 258 2.01 18.12 3.66
C ALA A 258 1.18 17.96 2.39
N GLY A 259 0.30 18.90 2.08
CA GLY A 259 -0.47 18.87 0.84
C GLY A 259 -1.94 19.18 1.06
N SER A 260 -2.34 20.36 0.60
CA SER A 260 -3.72 20.85 0.63
C SER A 260 -4.12 21.39 -0.72
N GLY A 261 -5.40 21.31 -1.07
CA GLY A 261 -5.89 21.87 -2.31
C GLY A 261 -7.39 21.80 -2.51
N ILE A 262 -7.85 22.56 -3.49
CA ILE A 262 -9.21 22.58 -3.99
C ILE A 262 -9.15 22.18 -5.46
N TYR A 263 -9.81 21.07 -5.80
CA TYR A 263 -9.79 20.46 -7.13
C TYR A 263 -11.21 20.42 -7.70
N SER A 264 -11.33 20.48 -9.03
CA SER A 264 -12.64 20.46 -9.69
C SER A 264 -12.64 19.56 -10.92
N GLY A 265 -13.03 18.30 -10.74
CA GLY A 265 -13.16 17.32 -11.83
C GLY A 265 -11.94 17.30 -12.77
N LYS A 266 -12.21 17.36 -14.07
CA LYS A 266 -11.18 17.38 -15.12
C LYS A 266 -10.43 18.71 -15.26
N ALA A 267 -10.81 19.76 -14.52
CA ALA A 267 -10.05 21.02 -14.50
C ALA A 267 -8.77 20.91 -13.65
N GLY A 268 -8.71 19.95 -12.72
CA GLY A 268 -7.58 19.76 -11.79
C GLY A 268 -7.60 20.73 -10.62
N ALA A 269 -6.43 21.02 -10.06
CA ALA A 269 -6.24 21.94 -8.94
C ALA A 269 -6.61 23.39 -9.32
N LEU A 270 -7.69 23.91 -8.70
CA LEU A 270 -8.04 25.33 -8.71
C LEU A 270 -7.04 26.13 -7.86
N ILE A 271 -6.61 25.54 -6.75
CA ILE A 271 -5.49 25.99 -5.92
C ILE A 271 -4.95 24.79 -5.14
N SER A 272 -3.64 24.67 -4.98
CA SER A 272 -3.03 23.65 -4.13
C SER A 272 -1.65 24.07 -3.65
N ILE A 273 -1.18 23.50 -2.55
CA ILE A 273 0.20 23.62 -2.07
C ILE A 273 0.71 22.24 -1.67
N MET A 274 2.02 22.04 -1.77
CA MET A 274 2.72 20.89 -1.20
C MET A 274 4.02 21.38 -0.57
N PRO A 275 3.92 22.00 0.62
CA PRO A 275 5.02 22.79 1.15
C PRO A 275 6.20 21.93 1.61
N GLY A 276 7.41 22.44 1.31
CA GLY A 276 8.66 21.84 1.77
C GLY A 276 9.03 22.21 3.21
N LEU A 277 8.47 23.31 3.72
CA LEU A 277 8.75 23.84 5.05
C LEU A 277 7.49 23.82 5.94
N PRO A 278 7.64 23.87 7.28
CA PRO A 278 6.51 24.03 8.19
C PRO A 278 5.63 25.21 7.79
N THR A 279 4.38 24.94 7.45
CA THR A 279 3.48 25.92 6.83
C THR A 279 2.08 25.84 7.41
N THR A 280 1.53 27.00 7.81
CA THR A 280 0.11 27.19 8.07
C THR A 280 -0.42 28.23 7.09
N LYS A 281 -1.43 27.89 6.29
CA LYS A 281 -1.93 28.76 5.22
C LYS A 281 -3.38 28.44 4.85
N VAL A 282 -4.21 29.47 4.70
CA VAL A 282 -5.54 29.38 4.10
C VAL A 282 -5.42 29.46 2.58
N LEU A 283 -6.04 28.51 1.87
CA LEU A 283 -6.17 28.51 0.42
C LEU A 283 -7.63 28.74 0.06
N VAL A 284 -7.93 29.76 -0.73
CA VAL A 284 -9.29 30.14 -1.11
C VAL A 284 -9.43 30.11 -2.63
N ALA A 285 -10.51 29.51 -3.12
CA ALA A 285 -10.84 29.51 -4.55
C ALA A 285 -12.35 29.52 -4.78
N LYS A 286 -12.77 30.12 -5.90
CA LYS A 286 -14.12 29.93 -6.44
C LYS A 286 -14.22 28.52 -7.03
N VAL A 287 -15.22 27.77 -6.60
CA VAL A 287 -15.46 26.37 -6.98
C VAL A 287 -16.77 26.29 -7.78
N PRO A 288 -16.75 25.86 -9.05
CA PRO A 288 -17.97 25.75 -9.83
C PRO A 288 -18.84 24.64 -9.24
N LYS A 289 -20.16 24.87 -9.10
CA LYS A 289 -21.07 23.84 -8.56
C LYS A 289 -21.20 22.62 -9.46
N VAL A 290 -20.89 22.79 -10.75
CA VAL A 290 -20.72 21.69 -11.71
C VAL A 290 -19.21 21.42 -11.87
N PRO A 291 -18.68 20.28 -11.38
CA PRO A 291 -17.26 19.98 -11.43
C PRO A 291 -16.67 20.11 -12.85
N GLY A 292 -15.50 20.72 -12.95
CA GLY A 292 -14.78 20.94 -14.21
C GLY A 292 -15.28 22.14 -15.05
N GLN A 293 -16.45 22.71 -14.78
CA GLN A 293 -16.99 23.87 -15.52
C GLN A 293 -16.45 25.19 -14.98
N VAL A 294 -15.15 25.41 -15.16
CA VAL A 294 -14.50 26.64 -14.69
C VAL A 294 -14.67 27.76 -15.71
N THR A 295 -15.30 28.86 -15.30
CA THR A 295 -15.63 30.02 -16.14
C THR A 295 -14.62 31.16 -16.06
N GLU A 296 -13.88 31.26 -14.96
CA GLU A 296 -12.90 32.32 -14.70
C GLU A 296 -11.47 31.77 -14.51
N PRO A 297 -10.42 32.57 -14.75
CA PRO A 297 -9.05 32.19 -14.39
C PRO A 297 -8.94 31.90 -12.89
N PHE A 298 -8.23 30.83 -12.53
CA PHE A 298 -8.00 30.41 -11.15
C PHE A 298 -6.50 30.43 -10.81
N PRO A 299 -6.13 30.52 -9.52
CA PRO A 299 -4.73 30.63 -9.08
C PRO A 299 -3.83 29.47 -9.54
N GLY A 300 -4.36 28.25 -9.52
CA GLY A 300 -3.62 27.03 -9.76
C GLY A 300 -2.69 26.67 -8.59
N PRO A 301 -1.83 25.66 -8.77
CA PRO A 301 -0.89 25.25 -7.74
C PRO A 301 0.10 26.37 -7.38
N ILE A 302 0.34 26.54 -6.09
CA ILE A 302 1.35 27.44 -5.53
C ILE A 302 2.61 26.61 -5.28
N TYR A 303 3.69 26.98 -5.97
CA TYR A 303 4.96 26.30 -5.90
C TYR A 303 5.91 26.99 -4.91
N ASP A 304 6.41 26.25 -3.92
CA ASP A 304 7.56 26.67 -3.13
C ASP A 304 8.84 26.65 -3.98
N ASP A 305 9.89 27.31 -3.49
CA ASP A 305 11.25 27.15 -4.01
C ASP A 305 11.61 25.64 -4.08
N PRO A 306 12.04 25.11 -5.24
CA PRO A 306 12.44 23.71 -5.39
C PRO A 306 13.41 23.18 -4.33
N ALA A 307 14.28 24.03 -3.77
CA ALA A 307 15.20 23.66 -2.69
C ALA A 307 14.49 23.39 -1.36
N ASN A 308 13.37 24.07 -1.09
CA ASN A 308 12.58 23.81 0.11
C ASN A 308 11.94 22.43 0.08
N HIS A 309 11.58 21.95 -1.11
CA HIS A 309 10.95 20.64 -1.29
C HIS A 309 11.84 19.50 -0.80
N ASP A 310 13.17 19.62 -0.79
CA ASP A 310 14.07 18.57 -0.26
C ASP A 310 13.84 18.28 1.23
N ASN A 311 13.26 19.22 1.98
CA ASN A 311 12.96 19.06 3.40
C ASN A 311 11.70 18.22 3.67
N LEU A 312 10.82 18.07 2.67
CA LEU A 312 9.63 17.22 2.78
C LEU A 312 10.02 15.77 2.51
N LYS A 313 10.00 14.95 3.55
CA LYS A 313 10.22 13.51 3.46
C LYS A 313 9.16 12.89 2.55
N LEU A 314 9.58 12.06 1.59
CA LEU A 314 8.68 11.20 0.83
C LEU A 314 9.09 9.76 1.13
N ILE A 315 8.12 8.91 1.43
CA ILE A 315 8.35 7.46 1.45
C ILE A 315 8.25 6.91 0.03
N THR A 316 8.77 5.72 -0.17
CA THR A 316 8.75 5.03 -1.47
C THR A 316 8.00 3.73 -1.29
N ASP A 317 7.15 3.39 -2.27
CA ASP A 317 6.49 2.09 -2.32
C ASP A 317 7.55 0.97 -2.27
N PRO A 318 7.61 0.18 -1.19
CA PRO A 318 8.62 -0.85 -1.02
C PRO A 318 8.40 -2.05 -1.95
N SER A 319 7.23 -2.17 -2.59
CA SER A 319 6.93 -3.23 -3.55
C SER A 319 7.49 -2.95 -4.94
N LEU A 320 7.89 -1.71 -5.26
CA LEU A 320 8.32 -1.34 -6.61
C LEU A 320 9.41 -2.26 -7.20
N PRO A 321 10.43 -2.74 -6.44
CA PRO A 321 11.42 -3.69 -6.95
C PRO A 321 10.89 -5.09 -7.30
N SER A 322 9.71 -5.49 -6.80
CA SER A 322 9.12 -6.80 -7.07
C SER A 322 8.18 -6.82 -8.28
N HIS A 323 7.91 -5.67 -8.88
CA HIS A 323 7.03 -5.53 -10.04
C HIS A 323 7.69 -6.10 -11.31
N VAL A 324 6.87 -6.39 -12.33
CA VAL A 324 7.39 -6.66 -13.68
C VAL A 324 7.83 -5.34 -14.29
N THR A 325 9.11 -5.23 -14.67
CA THR A 325 9.67 -3.95 -15.12
C THR A 325 10.54 -4.08 -16.37
N ARG A 326 10.70 -2.98 -17.11
CA ARG A 326 11.68 -2.85 -18.20
C ARG A 326 12.37 -1.49 -18.17
N LEU A 327 13.69 -1.48 -18.23
CA LEU A 327 14.49 -0.26 -18.44
C LEU A 327 14.28 0.26 -19.87
N LEU A 328 14.12 1.58 -20.02
CA LEU A 328 13.96 2.22 -21.32
C LEU A 328 15.29 2.73 -21.86
N GLU A 329 15.43 2.67 -23.18
CA GLU A 329 16.52 3.27 -23.93
C GLU A 329 16.14 4.65 -24.50
N LEU A 330 17.11 5.38 -25.06
CA LEU A 330 16.82 6.60 -25.82
C LEU A 330 16.15 6.29 -27.16
N GLY A 331 15.37 7.23 -27.68
CA GLY A 331 14.62 7.07 -28.92
C GLY A 331 13.22 6.50 -28.71
N SER A 332 12.60 6.06 -29.80
CA SER A 332 11.22 5.56 -29.80
C SER A 332 11.18 4.05 -29.53
N GLN A 333 10.31 3.65 -28.61
CA GLN A 333 10.11 2.26 -28.21
C GLN A 333 8.61 1.97 -28.08
N GLU A 334 8.22 0.77 -28.49
CA GLU A 334 6.90 0.22 -28.25
C GLU A 334 7.05 -1.20 -27.70
N PHE A 335 6.44 -1.47 -26.55
CA PHE A 335 6.51 -2.78 -25.90
C PHE A 335 5.34 -3.03 -24.97
N THR A 336 5.09 -4.30 -24.66
CA THR A 336 4.05 -4.70 -23.69
C THR A 336 4.67 -5.47 -22.54
N LEU A 337 4.29 -5.11 -21.33
CA LEU A 337 4.59 -5.83 -20.09
C LEU A 337 3.30 -6.45 -19.55
N VAL A 338 3.42 -7.60 -18.90
CA VAL A 338 2.27 -8.34 -18.35
C VAL A 338 2.65 -8.84 -16.96
N ASP A 339 1.79 -8.58 -15.98
CA ASP A 339 1.80 -9.20 -14.67
C ASP A 339 0.41 -9.75 -14.38
N LYS A 340 0.31 -11.08 -14.25
CA LYS A 340 -0.96 -11.83 -14.11
C LYS A 340 -2.04 -11.37 -15.09
N ASP A 341 -3.10 -10.73 -14.62
CA ASP A 341 -4.25 -10.31 -15.44
C ASP A 341 -4.12 -8.87 -15.96
N VAL A 342 -3.10 -8.12 -15.55
CA VAL A 342 -2.82 -6.77 -16.04
C VAL A 342 -1.78 -6.80 -17.16
N SER A 343 -2.09 -6.17 -18.30
CA SER A 343 -1.12 -5.94 -19.37
C SER A 343 -1.04 -4.46 -19.73
N CYS A 344 0.17 -3.95 -19.92
CA CYS A 344 0.42 -2.54 -20.21
C CYS A 344 1.28 -2.42 -21.47
N THR A 345 0.73 -1.79 -22.51
CA THR A 345 1.46 -1.43 -23.73
C THR A 345 1.96 0.00 -23.62
N PHE A 346 3.27 0.18 -23.69
CA PHE A 346 3.94 1.47 -23.62
C PHE A 346 4.39 1.89 -25.02
N LYS A 347 4.06 3.12 -25.41
CA LYS A 347 4.60 3.81 -26.59
C LYS A 347 5.30 5.07 -26.11
N VAL A 348 6.63 5.08 -26.16
CA VAL A 348 7.45 6.11 -25.52
C VAL A 348 8.57 6.57 -26.43
N THR A 349 8.82 7.88 -26.47
CA THR A 349 9.97 8.48 -27.13
C THR A 349 10.75 9.30 -26.13
N LEU A 350 11.97 8.87 -25.80
CA LEU A 350 12.89 9.57 -24.90
C LEU A 350 13.97 10.31 -25.70
N ALA A 351 14.21 11.57 -25.34
CA ALA A 351 15.28 12.37 -25.90
C ALA A 351 16.13 12.99 -24.78
N GLN A 352 17.45 12.85 -24.88
CA GLN A 352 18.40 13.47 -23.94
C GLN A 352 18.99 14.73 -24.57
N ARG A 353 19.10 15.82 -23.80
CA ARG A 353 19.84 17.01 -24.23
C ARG A 353 21.34 16.81 -24.05
N GLU A 354 22.13 17.29 -25.00
CA GLU A 354 23.60 17.25 -24.92
C GLU A 354 24.11 17.92 -23.64
N GLY A 355 24.96 17.22 -22.88
CA GLY A 355 25.63 17.74 -21.69
C GLY A 355 24.92 17.47 -20.34
N ASN A 356 23.75 16.85 -20.32
CA ASN A 356 23.03 16.53 -19.07
C ASN A 356 23.41 15.17 -18.48
N THR A 357 23.44 15.08 -17.15
CA THR A 357 23.54 13.80 -16.42
C THR A 357 22.37 12.89 -16.82
N PRO A 358 22.61 11.60 -17.11
CA PRO A 358 21.55 10.70 -17.52
C PRO A 358 20.60 10.39 -16.35
N VAL A 359 19.32 10.70 -16.53
CA VAL A 359 18.22 10.11 -15.76
C VAL A 359 17.81 8.82 -16.45
N TYR A 360 17.49 7.77 -15.70
CA TYR A 360 17.00 6.53 -16.29
C TYR A 360 15.48 6.49 -16.15
N TYR A 361 14.79 5.89 -17.12
CA TYR A 361 13.35 5.61 -16.98
C TYR A 361 13.11 4.12 -17.07
N ARG A 362 12.16 3.65 -16.26
CA ARG A 362 11.77 2.25 -16.20
C ARG A 362 10.25 2.16 -16.20
N ALA A 363 9.73 1.27 -17.03
CA ALA A 363 8.31 0.92 -17.05
C ALA A 363 8.03 -0.18 -16.04
N PHE A 364 6.89 -0.10 -15.36
CA PHE A 364 6.46 -1.01 -14.29
C PHE A 364 5.03 -1.47 -14.55
N VAL A 365 4.76 -2.73 -14.24
CA VAL A 365 3.43 -3.34 -14.23
C VAL A 365 3.26 -4.14 -12.94
N GLN A 366 2.11 -3.96 -12.31
CA GLN A 366 1.74 -4.65 -11.08
C GLN A 366 0.31 -5.16 -11.17
N ASP A 367 0.12 -6.41 -10.75
CA ASP A 367 -1.16 -6.99 -10.40
C ASP A 367 -1.04 -7.73 -9.06
N GLY A 368 -1.39 -7.07 -7.97
CA GLY A 368 -0.92 -7.48 -6.64
C GLY A 368 -1.71 -6.90 -5.49
N THR A 369 -1.10 -6.98 -4.32
CA THR A 369 -1.56 -6.33 -3.09
C THR A 369 -0.40 -5.51 -2.53
N ASN A 370 -0.71 -4.35 -1.97
CA ASN A 370 0.21 -3.58 -1.14
C ASN A 370 -0.25 -3.67 0.33
N THR A 371 0.68 -3.55 1.27
CA THR A 371 0.34 -3.56 2.70
C THR A 371 0.44 -2.17 3.30
N TYR A 372 -0.69 -1.63 3.79
CA TYR A 372 -0.75 -0.35 4.50
C TYR A 372 -1.36 -0.55 5.88
N ALA A 373 -0.70 -0.07 6.94
CA ALA A 373 -1.18 -0.22 8.31
C ALA A 373 -1.62 -1.65 8.69
N ARG A 374 -0.90 -2.68 8.20
CA ARG A 374 -1.19 -4.12 8.37
C ARG A 374 -2.46 -4.63 7.65
N ARG A 375 -3.00 -3.86 6.71
CA ARG A 375 -4.07 -4.27 5.81
C ARG A 375 -3.51 -4.51 4.42
N GLU A 376 -3.89 -5.61 3.80
CA GLU A 376 -3.58 -5.87 2.40
C GLU A 376 -4.64 -5.20 1.53
N VAL A 377 -4.18 -4.39 0.57
CA VAL A 377 -5.06 -3.64 -0.32
C VAL A 377 -4.77 -4.04 -1.76
N GLY A 378 -5.80 -4.44 -2.51
CA GLY A 378 -5.68 -4.87 -3.91
C GLY A 378 -5.26 -3.73 -4.84
N VAL A 379 -4.21 -3.92 -5.63
CA VAL A 379 -3.69 -2.90 -6.54
C VAL A 379 -3.41 -3.45 -7.93
N ALA A 380 -3.65 -2.62 -8.94
CA ALA A 380 -3.30 -2.88 -10.33
C ALA A 380 -2.69 -1.61 -10.93
N ALA A 381 -1.51 -1.68 -11.56
CA ALA A 381 -0.85 -0.48 -12.04
C ALA A 381 -0.01 -0.66 -13.30
N CYS A 382 0.10 0.40 -14.08
CA CYS A 382 1.02 0.57 -15.22
C CYS A 382 1.70 1.92 -15.10
N LEU A 383 3.03 1.99 -14.97
CA LEU A 383 3.73 3.28 -14.86
C LEU A 383 5.02 3.35 -15.63
N LEU A 384 5.39 4.59 -15.93
CA LEU A 384 6.74 5.02 -16.23
C LEU A 384 7.30 5.77 -15.01
N VAL A 385 8.48 5.39 -14.52
CA VAL A 385 9.11 5.98 -13.34
C VAL A 385 10.57 6.33 -13.63
N ALA A 386 11.02 7.49 -13.16
CA ALA A 386 12.41 7.93 -13.22
C ALA A 386 13.28 7.22 -12.16
N CYS A 387 14.52 6.91 -12.49
CA CYS A 387 15.47 6.16 -11.69
C CYS A 387 16.85 6.85 -11.77
N LYS A 388 17.66 6.70 -10.71
CA LYS A 388 18.98 7.32 -10.65
C LYS A 388 19.99 6.56 -11.50
N THR A 389 19.86 5.25 -11.54
CA THR A 389 20.70 4.34 -12.34
C THR A 389 19.79 3.33 -13.06
N ASP A 390 20.41 2.38 -13.75
CA ASP A 390 19.73 1.22 -14.33
C ASP A 390 19.20 0.23 -13.26
N ASP A 391 19.61 0.34 -12.00
CA ASP A 391 19.11 -0.48 -10.89
C ASP A 391 17.70 -0.04 -10.46
N VAL A 392 16.78 -1.01 -10.41
CA VAL A 392 15.38 -0.82 -9.99
C VAL A 392 15.25 -0.24 -8.58
N ASN A 393 16.19 -0.54 -7.69
CA ASN A 393 16.18 -0.05 -6.31
C ASN A 393 16.45 1.46 -6.21
N THR A 394 16.87 2.09 -7.32
CA THR A 394 17.05 3.54 -7.39
C THR A 394 15.80 4.29 -7.88
N CYS A 395 14.73 3.56 -8.19
CA CYS A 395 13.43 4.12 -8.56
C CYS A 395 12.53 4.20 -7.31
N PRO A 396 11.68 5.23 -7.17
CA PRO A 396 11.63 6.46 -7.95
C PRO A 396 12.76 7.42 -7.53
N TYR A 397 13.44 8.01 -8.51
CA TYR A 397 14.44 9.05 -8.31
C TYR A 397 13.85 10.42 -8.65
N ARG A 398 13.88 11.33 -7.67
CA ARG A 398 13.61 12.75 -7.88
C ARG A 398 14.90 13.42 -8.34
N PHE A 399 14.96 13.77 -9.61
CA PHE A 399 16.10 14.45 -10.22
C PHE A 399 15.96 15.98 -10.13
N ASN A 400 17.08 16.66 -10.36
CA ASN A 400 17.13 18.12 -10.34
C ASN A 400 16.88 18.69 -11.73
N LYS A 401 16.55 19.98 -11.82
CA LYS A 401 16.35 20.68 -13.10
C LYS A 401 17.57 20.63 -14.05
N GLN A 402 18.76 20.29 -13.59
CA GLN A 402 19.94 20.15 -14.48
C GLN A 402 20.00 18.79 -15.20
N GLU A 403 19.22 17.79 -14.78
CA GLU A 403 19.30 16.40 -15.26
C GLU A 403 18.15 16.09 -16.25
N GLU A 404 17.84 17.02 -17.16
CA GLU A 404 16.63 16.92 -17.99
C GLU A 404 16.77 15.88 -19.13
N ILE A 405 15.97 14.81 -19.03
CA ILE A 405 15.53 14.01 -20.18
C ILE A 405 14.12 14.45 -20.56
N THR A 406 13.89 14.60 -21.86
CA THR A 406 12.59 14.94 -22.41
C THR A 406 11.85 13.67 -22.80
N VAL A 407 10.68 13.46 -22.21
CA VAL A 407 9.68 12.49 -22.67
C VAL A 407 8.86 13.18 -23.75
N GLU A 408 9.23 12.96 -25.01
CA GLU A 408 8.59 13.63 -26.17
C GLU A 408 7.20 13.07 -26.45
N LYS A 409 7.06 11.75 -26.31
CA LYS A 409 5.81 11.02 -26.46
C LYS A 409 5.72 9.96 -25.38
N LEU A 410 4.54 9.80 -24.80
CA LEU A 410 4.22 8.75 -23.85
C LEU A 410 2.74 8.44 -23.96
N GLU A 411 2.43 7.19 -24.26
CA GLU A 411 1.10 6.60 -24.22
C GLU A 411 1.20 5.23 -23.52
N ILE A 412 0.37 5.04 -22.50
CA ILE A 412 0.20 3.79 -21.76
C ILE A 412 -1.21 3.30 -22.07
N GLU A 413 -1.31 2.10 -22.63
CA GLU A 413 -2.56 1.37 -22.78
C GLU A 413 -2.58 0.20 -21.79
N MET A 414 -3.44 0.28 -20.79
CA MET A 414 -3.63 -0.75 -19.77
C MET A 414 -4.87 -1.57 -20.12
N ARG A 415 -4.70 -2.88 -20.25
CA ARG A 415 -5.80 -3.85 -20.30
C ARG A 415 -5.85 -4.58 -18.97
N THR A 416 -6.99 -4.53 -18.31
CA THR A 416 -7.14 -4.96 -16.92
C THR A 416 -8.55 -5.51 -16.67
N TYR A 417 -8.86 -5.75 -15.40
CA TYR A 417 -10.15 -6.22 -14.93
C TYR A 417 -11.29 -5.36 -15.48
N GLU A 418 -12.42 -5.99 -15.80
CA GLU A 418 -13.65 -5.24 -16.05
C GLU A 418 -14.11 -4.59 -14.74
N ASN A 419 -14.49 -3.31 -14.79
CA ASN A 419 -15.15 -2.68 -13.66
C ASN A 419 -16.42 -3.48 -13.34
N THR A 420 -16.42 -4.17 -12.19
CA THR A 420 -17.56 -4.94 -11.72
C THR A 420 -18.33 -4.11 -10.71
N TYR A 421 -19.65 -4.04 -10.88
CA TYR A 421 -20.51 -3.33 -9.95
C TYR A 421 -20.89 -4.25 -8.78
N ASN A 422 -20.78 -3.76 -7.55
CA ASN A 422 -21.27 -4.44 -6.38
C ASN A 422 -22.77 -4.17 -6.22
N ASP A 423 -23.64 -5.12 -6.55
CA ASP A 423 -25.09 -4.92 -6.45
C ASP A 423 -25.57 -4.71 -5.00
N THR A 424 -24.95 -5.40 -4.04
CA THR A 424 -25.27 -5.29 -2.61
C THR A 424 -24.86 -3.93 -2.07
N LEU A 425 -23.66 -3.49 -2.42
CA LEU A 425 -23.09 -2.22 -1.98
C LEU A 425 -23.35 -1.10 -2.97
N GLN A 426 -24.12 -1.29 -4.04
CA GLN A 426 -24.45 -0.31 -5.08
C GLN A 426 -23.29 0.64 -5.48
N CYS A 427 -22.10 0.09 -5.74
CA CYS A 427 -20.92 0.86 -6.14
C CYS A 427 -19.87 0.01 -6.86
N ASP A 428 -18.91 0.66 -7.50
CA ASP A 428 -17.85 0.03 -8.28
C ASP A 428 -16.84 -0.70 -7.38
N ASN A 429 -16.48 -1.93 -7.76
CA ASN A 429 -15.48 -2.74 -7.05
C ASN A 429 -14.04 -2.40 -7.43
N ILE A 430 -13.85 -1.62 -8.49
CA ILE A 430 -12.53 -1.23 -8.98
C ILE A 430 -12.58 0.22 -9.43
N GLU A 431 -11.58 1.00 -9.02
CA GLU A 431 -11.42 2.38 -9.47
C GLU A 431 -10.00 2.61 -9.97
N TYR A 432 -9.85 3.30 -11.09
CA TYR A 432 -8.56 3.61 -11.70
C TYR A 432 -8.30 5.11 -11.73
N PHE A 433 -7.10 5.48 -11.33
CA PHE A 433 -6.66 6.86 -11.15
C PHE A 433 -5.50 7.17 -12.11
N PRO A 434 -5.61 8.22 -12.94
CA PRO A 434 -4.48 8.73 -13.70
C PRO A 434 -3.54 9.48 -12.74
N VAL A 435 -2.37 8.90 -12.48
CA VAL A 435 -1.43 9.40 -11.48
C VAL A 435 -0.17 9.94 -12.16
N THR A 436 0.23 11.15 -11.78
CA THR A 436 1.44 11.80 -12.30
C THR A 436 2.16 12.55 -11.20
N VAL A 437 3.50 12.56 -11.27
CA VAL A 437 4.35 13.35 -10.37
C VAL A 437 5.45 13.98 -11.19
N ARG A 438 5.70 15.27 -10.95
CA ARG A 438 6.86 15.99 -11.45
C ARG A 438 7.93 16.12 -10.37
N TYR A 439 9.16 16.50 -10.72
CA TYR A 439 10.25 16.65 -9.74
C TYR A 439 9.94 17.67 -8.63
N ASN A 440 9.06 18.63 -8.91
CA ASN A 440 8.55 19.62 -7.95
C ASN A 440 7.42 19.08 -7.05
N LYS A 441 7.13 17.77 -7.11
CA LYS A 441 6.15 17.02 -6.30
C LYS A 441 4.67 17.27 -6.63
N PHE A 442 4.38 18.08 -7.64
CA PHE A 442 3.01 18.29 -8.09
C PHE A 442 2.64 17.36 -9.25
N PRO A 443 1.35 17.03 -9.40
CA PRO A 443 0.87 16.38 -10.61
C PRO A 443 1.07 17.27 -11.84
N LEU A 444 1.01 16.62 -12.99
CA LEU A 444 0.91 17.27 -14.28
C LEU A 444 -0.50 17.85 -14.44
N SER A 445 -0.61 19.07 -14.98
CA SER A 445 -1.92 19.66 -15.24
C SER A 445 -2.76 18.75 -16.16
N PRO A 446 -4.06 18.55 -15.87
CA PRO A 446 -4.96 17.80 -16.76
C PRO A 446 -5.02 18.29 -18.22
N LYS A 447 -4.65 19.55 -18.48
CA LYS A 447 -4.53 20.08 -19.86
C LYS A 447 -3.42 19.41 -20.67
N ASN A 448 -2.40 18.89 -19.99
CA ASN A 448 -1.19 18.33 -20.61
C ASN A 448 -1.27 16.81 -20.79
N PHE A 449 -2.37 16.17 -20.44
CA PHE A 449 -2.58 14.74 -20.67
C PHE A 449 -4.00 14.44 -21.18
N THR A 450 -4.19 13.23 -21.67
CA THR A 450 -5.50 12.67 -22.00
C THR A 450 -5.62 11.31 -21.33
N TYR A 451 -6.67 11.12 -20.52
CA TYR A 451 -7.05 9.85 -19.93
C TYR A 451 -8.43 9.45 -20.44
N THR A 452 -8.53 8.26 -21.03
CA THR A 452 -9.78 7.71 -21.56
C THR A 452 -9.97 6.28 -21.15
N VAL A 453 -11.18 5.96 -20.72
CA VAL A 453 -11.66 4.62 -20.46
C VAL A 453 -12.48 4.19 -21.68
N LYS A 454 -12.07 3.13 -22.38
CA LYS A 454 -12.85 2.56 -23.49
C LYS A 454 -13.68 1.39 -22.99
N GLU A 455 -14.99 1.45 -23.15
CA GLU A 455 -15.88 0.30 -22.97
C GLU A 455 -15.76 -0.70 -24.12
N LYS A 456 -15.78 -1.98 -23.72
CA LYS A 456 -15.93 -3.23 -24.50
C LYS A 456 -15.37 -3.24 -25.92
N ASP A 457 -14.27 -3.98 -26.07
CA ASP A 457 -13.92 -4.57 -27.37
C ASP A 457 -14.78 -5.82 -27.60
N HIS A 458 -15.93 -5.66 -28.26
CA HIS A 458 -16.72 -6.76 -28.81
C HIS A 458 -16.25 -7.16 -30.22
N GLN A 459 -15.02 -6.79 -30.63
CA GLN A 459 -14.48 -7.22 -31.91
C GLN A 459 -13.91 -8.65 -31.79
N GLN A 460 -14.45 -9.54 -32.63
CA GLN A 460 -13.74 -10.74 -33.05
C GLN A 460 -12.39 -10.30 -33.63
N CYS A 461 -11.31 -10.50 -32.87
CA CYS A 461 -9.97 -10.38 -33.40
C CYS A 461 -9.73 -11.57 -34.35
N GLU A 462 -9.80 -11.33 -35.66
CA GLU A 462 -9.06 -12.17 -36.60
C GLU A 462 -7.57 -11.81 -36.50
N PRO A 463 -6.66 -12.81 -36.52
CA PRO A 463 -5.25 -12.58 -36.33
C PRO A 463 -4.61 -12.16 -37.65
N ASP A 464 -3.98 -10.99 -37.68
CA ASP A 464 -2.91 -10.71 -38.64
C ASP A 464 -1.58 -10.55 -37.89
N ASP A 465 -0.64 -11.41 -38.30
CA ASP A 465 0.79 -11.49 -38.01
C ASP A 465 1.28 -11.30 -36.56
N GLN A 466 1.43 -12.41 -35.82
CA GLN A 466 2.20 -12.47 -34.58
C GLN A 466 3.27 -13.57 -34.65
N ASN A 467 4.49 -13.18 -35.01
CA ASN A 467 5.68 -13.99 -34.82
C ASN A 467 6.56 -13.39 -33.71
N THR A 468 6.03 -13.20 -32.49
CA THR A 468 6.86 -12.94 -31.27
C THR A 468 6.14 -13.01 -29.90
N ILE A 469 4.96 -13.61 -29.76
CA ILE A 469 4.21 -13.57 -28.48
C ILE A 469 4.14 -14.97 -27.85
N SER A 470 4.45 -15.07 -26.54
CA SER A 470 4.42 -16.34 -25.81
C SER A 470 2.99 -16.88 -25.65
N VAL A 471 2.83 -18.21 -25.55
CA VAL A 471 1.52 -18.87 -25.43
C VAL A 471 0.69 -18.35 -24.25
N LEU A 472 1.33 -18.06 -23.11
CA LEU A 472 0.68 -17.47 -21.93
C LEU A 472 0.11 -16.07 -22.24
N GLN A 473 0.82 -15.31 -23.06
CA GLN A 473 0.45 -13.94 -23.43
C GLN A 473 -0.69 -13.94 -24.46
N GLN A 474 -0.76 -14.93 -25.36
CA GLN A 474 -1.94 -15.15 -26.21
C GLN A 474 -3.17 -15.60 -25.40
N GLU A 475 -2.97 -16.45 -24.39
CA GLU A 475 -4.05 -16.95 -23.54
C GLU A 475 -4.63 -15.83 -22.65
N ILE A 476 -3.78 -14.98 -22.07
CA ILE A 476 -4.14 -13.76 -21.32
C ILE A 476 -4.88 -12.75 -22.22
N LEU A 477 -4.43 -12.55 -23.46
CA LEU A 477 -5.09 -11.67 -24.44
C LEU A 477 -6.45 -12.19 -24.93
N SER A 478 -6.75 -13.49 -24.75
CA SER A 478 -7.95 -14.15 -25.27
C SER A 478 -9.12 -14.29 -24.27
N ARG A 479 -8.92 -13.93 -22.99
CA ARG A 479 -9.99 -13.91 -21.98
C ARG A 479 -11.05 -12.85 -22.34
N LYS A 480 -12.29 -13.29 -22.51
CA LYS A 480 -13.42 -12.44 -22.93
C LYS A 480 -13.85 -11.51 -21.77
N SER A 481 -13.92 -10.21 -22.10
CA SER A 481 -14.19 -9.01 -21.28
C SER A 481 -13.02 -8.48 -20.43
N ARG A 482 -12.34 -7.45 -20.96
CA ARG A 482 -11.31 -6.65 -20.28
C ARG A 482 -11.57 -5.18 -20.56
N GLU A 483 -11.37 -4.34 -19.56
CA GLU A 483 -11.41 -2.89 -19.73
C GLU A 483 -10.09 -2.39 -20.31
N THR A 484 -10.17 -1.41 -21.19
CA THR A 484 -8.98 -0.80 -21.80
C THR A 484 -8.91 0.67 -21.42
N LEU A 485 -7.90 1.01 -20.64
CA LEU A 485 -7.60 2.36 -20.16
C LEU A 485 -6.44 2.89 -20.99
N ARG A 486 -6.54 4.13 -21.47
CA ARG A 486 -5.48 4.79 -22.23
C ARG A 486 -5.11 6.10 -21.56
N PHE A 487 -3.82 6.27 -21.27
CA PHE A 487 -3.27 7.46 -20.65
C PHE A 487 -2.07 7.98 -21.44
N LYS A 488 -2.13 9.22 -21.93
CA LYS A 488 -1.07 9.81 -22.75
C LYS A 488 -0.78 11.26 -22.41
N ILE A 489 0.45 11.70 -22.65
CA ILE A 489 0.80 13.12 -22.62
C ILE A 489 0.37 13.80 -23.94
N ASN A 490 -0.06 15.06 -23.84
CA ASN A 490 -0.45 15.88 -24.99
C ASN A 490 0.71 16.76 -25.48
N VAL A 491 1.68 17.03 -24.60
CA VAL A 491 2.85 17.87 -24.88
C VAL A 491 4.09 17.24 -24.25
N PRO A 492 5.30 17.41 -24.85
CA PRO A 492 6.55 16.90 -24.28
C PRO A 492 6.76 17.33 -22.83
N GLN A 493 7.30 16.43 -22.01
CA GLN A 493 7.56 16.68 -20.60
C GLN A 493 9.03 16.48 -20.25
N ASN A 494 9.63 17.41 -19.53
CA ASN A 494 10.99 17.33 -19.01
C ASN A 494 11.06 17.18 -17.48
N GLU A 495 9.91 17.23 -16.79
CA GLU A 495 9.83 17.25 -15.34
C GLU A 495 9.27 15.95 -14.72
N LEU A 496 8.89 14.96 -15.54
CA LEU A 496 8.18 13.76 -15.07
C LEU A 496 9.06 12.86 -14.20
N VAL A 497 8.64 12.62 -12.97
CA VAL A 497 9.19 11.57 -12.10
C VAL A 497 8.38 10.29 -12.22
N ALA A 498 7.06 10.40 -12.31
CA ALA A 498 6.16 9.27 -12.51
C ALA A 498 4.98 9.66 -13.40
N PHE A 499 4.55 8.73 -14.25
CA PHE A 499 3.36 8.85 -15.09
C PHE A 499 2.73 7.47 -15.27
N GLY A 500 1.49 7.29 -14.86
CA GLY A 500 0.87 5.97 -14.92
C GLY A 500 -0.60 5.93 -14.56
N ILE A 501 -1.14 4.73 -14.62
CA ILE A 501 -2.49 4.39 -14.17
C ILE A 501 -2.31 3.54 -12.91
N TRP A 502 -2.95 3.94 -11.83
CA TRP A 502 -2.95 3.19 -10.57
C TRP A 502 -4.40 2.89 -10.18
N GLY A 503 -4.69 1.62 -9.93
CA GLY A 503 -6.02 1.13 -9.66
C GLY A 503 -6.14 0.47 -8.30
N ARG A 504 -7.29 0.64 -7.67
CA ARG A 504 -7.71 -0.04 -6.45
C ARG A 504 -8.71 -1.12 -6.77
N VAL A 505 -8.40 -2.35 -6.41
CA VAL A 505 -9.27 -3.52 -6.57
C VAL A 505 -9.83 -3.89 -5.20
N TYR A 506 -10.97 -3.30 -4.83
CA TYR A 506 -11.52 -3.37 -3.47
C TYR A 506 -11.93 -4.79 -3.06
N THR A 507 -12.29 -5.64 -4.01
CA THR A 507 -12.62 -7.06 -3.77
C THR A 507 -11.45 -7.91 -3.31
N ARG A 508 -10.22 -7.39 -3.41
CA ARG A 508 -8.99 -8.05 -2.95
C ARG A 508 -8.45 -7.47 -1.65
N ASP A 509 -9.19 -6.56 -1.01
CA ASP A 509 -8.80 -6.03 0.28
C ASP A 509 -9.00 -7.09 1.37
N VAL A 510 -7.99 -7.27 2.22
CA VAL A 510 -8.04 -8.18 3.37
C VAL A 510 -7.77 -7.39 4.64
N ASP A 511 -8.78 -7.32 5.53
CA ASP A 511 -8.60 -6.80 6.88
C ASP A 511 -8.45 -7.96 7.86
N HIS A 512 -7.21 -8.27 8.24
CA HIS A 512 -6.90 -9.31 9.22
C HIS A 512 -7.46 -9.03 10.64
N ASN A 513 -8.03 -7.85 10.90
CA ASN A 513 -8.66 -7.50 12.18
C ASN A 513 -10.18 -7.72 12.20
N LYS A 514 -10.83 -7.93 11.04
CA LYS A 514 -12.25 -8.28 11.00
C LYS A 514 -12.37 -9.76 11.33
N GLY A 515 -13.02 -10.09 12.44
CA GLY A 515 -13.44 -11.47 12.70
C GLY A 515 -14.28 -11.95 11.52
N ALA A 516 -13.98 -13.14 11.00
CA ALA A 516 -14.70 -13.71 9.87
C ALA A 516 -16.21 -13.72 10.15
N SER A 517 -17.04 -13.24 9.20
CA SER A 517 -18.50 -13.41 9.28
C SER A 517 -18.86 -14.90 9.24
N GLU A 518 -20.07 -15.31 9.61
CA GLU A 518 -20.47 -16.73 9.48
C GLU A 518 -20.34 -17.23 8.03
N GLU A 519 -20.60 -16.35 7.06
CA GLU A 519 -20.38 -16.63 5.64
C GLU A 519 -18.89 -16.71 5.30
N ASP A 520 -18.04 -15.82 5.84
CA ASP A 520 -16.59 -15.91 5.67
C ASP A 520 -16.01 -17.13 6.38
N ILE A 521 -16.56 -17.55 7.52
CA ILE A 521 -16.19 -18.79 8.23
C ILE A 521 -16.63 -19.98 7.41
N GLN A 522 -17.79 -19.94 6.77
CA GLN A 522 -18.29 -21.03 5.96
C GLN A 522 -17.56 -21.13 4.62
N ASN A 523 -17.25 -19.99 3.98
CA ASN A 523 -16.40 -19.90 2.82
C ASN A 523 -14.95 -20.27 3.16
N PHE A 524 -14.43 -19.83 4.32
CA PHE A 524 -13.13 -20.26 4.84
C PHE A 524 -13.14 -21.74 5.21
N ASN A 525 -14.22 -22.30 5.73
CA ASN A 525 -14.33 -23.73 6.01
C ASN A 525 -14.45 -24.53 4.71
N THR A 526 -15.12 -24.00 3.68
CA THR A 526 -15.18 -24.62 2.35
C THR A 526 -13.82 -24.52 1.65
N LEU A 527 -13.15 -23.38 1.77
CA LEU A 527 -11.79 -23.15 1.29
C LEU A 527 -10.78 -23.97 2.11
N LEU A 528 -11.00 -24.15 3.42
CA LEU A 528 -10.23 -25.04 4.30
C LEU A 528 -10.50 -26.49 3.95
N ASP A 529 -11.70 -26.89 3.57
CA ASP A 529 -11.97 -28.25 3.09
C ASP A 529 -11.27 -28.47 1.73
N ASP A 530 -11.17 -27.45 0.89
CA ASP A 530 -10.37 -27.46 -0.36
C ASP A 530 -8.84 -27.34 -0.11
N ILE A 531 -8.40 -26.67 0.96
CA ILE A 531 -6.99 -26.50 1.39
C ILE A 531 -6.52 -27.63 2.32
N PHE A 532 -7.41 -28.34 3.01
CA PHE A 532 -7.11 -29.62 3.66
C PHE A 532 -7.15 -30.78 2.66
N ILE A 533 -7.54 -30.49 1.41
CA ILE A 533 -7.14 -31.22 0.19
C ILE A 533 -5.86 -30.61 -0.44
N SER A 534 -5.42 -29.40 -0.08
CA SER A 534 -4.23 -28.70 -0.63
C SER A 534 -3.50 -27.69 0.30
N GLY A 535 -2.62 -28.19 1.19
CA GLY A 535 -1.33 -27.56 1.57
C GLY A 535 -1.26 -26.24 2.37
N MET A 536 -1.02 -26.38 3.69
CA MET A 536 -0.12 -25.63 4.61
C MET A 536 0.00 -24.08 4.64
N GLY A 537 -0.09 -23.53 5.86
CA GLY A 537 0.38 -22.18 6.23
C GLY A 537 1.83 -22.12 6.73
N GLU A 538 2.42 -20.91 6.67
CA GLU A 538 3.74 -20.53 7.18
C GLU A 538 3.73 -20.01 8.64
N SER A 539 4.84 -20.20 9.36
CA SER A 539 5.72 -19.12 9.86
C SER A 539 6.57 -19.56 11.07
N CYS A 540 7.78 -19.01 11.19
CA CYS A 540 8.34 -18.39 12.41
C CYS A 540 9.76 -17.84 12.15
N PHE A 541 9.94 -16.52 12.33
CA PHE A 541 11.22 -15.82 12.42
C PHE A 541 11.59 -15.59 13.90
N GLY A 542 12.88 -15.66 14.22
CA GLY A 542 13.46 -15.22 15.48
C GLY A 542 14.85 -14.61 15.27
N THR A 543 15.05 -13.41 15.78
CA THR A 543 16.23 -12.53 15.66
C THR A 543 17.27 -12.78 16.75
N ASN A 544 18.56 -12.55 16.47
CA ASN A 544 19.51 -11.91 17.41
C ASN A 544 20.76 -11.32 16.69
N GLY A 545 21.31 -10.27 17.30
CA GLY A 545 22.21 -9.26 16.73
C GLY A 545 23.70 -9.61 16.58
N PRO A 546 24.57 -8.59 16.36
CA PRO A 546 25.73 -8.70 15.49
C PRO A 546 27.02 -8.99 16.25
N ASP A 547 27.71 -10.06 15.86
CA ASP A 547 29.15 -10.20 16.05
C ASP A 547 29.81 -10.35 14.68
N LEU A 548 30.88 -9.57 14.45
CA LEU A 548 31.73 -9.68 13.27
C LEU A 548 32.43 -11.04 13.29
N ILE A 549 31.88 -12.01 12.56
CA ILE A 549 32.54 -13.29 12.28
C ILE A 549 32.84 -13.32 10.78
N THR A 550 34.13 -13.33 10.45
CA THR A 550 34.63 -13.87 9.19
C THR A 550 34.25 -15.35 9.13
N GLY A 551 33.05 -15.68 8.64
CA GLY A 551 32.44 -16.99 8.88
C GLY A 551 32.01 -17.67 7.60
N HIS A 552 32.73 -18.71 7.19
CA HIS A 552 32.13 -19.73 6.32
C HIS A 552 31.16 -20.58 7.15
N TYR A 553 30.09 -21.07 6.54
CA TYR A 553 29.22 -22.06 7.17
C TYR A 553 30.02 -23.32 7.51
N ARG A 554 29.77 -23.84 8.71
CA ARG A 554 30.20 -25.18 9.12
C ARG A 554 29.05 -26.15 8.89
N TYR A 555 29.34 -27.43 8.79
CA TYR A 555 28.32 -28.44 8.53
C TYR A 555 28.32 -29.51 9.59
N ARG A 556 27.12 -29.85 10.08
CA ARG A 556 26.90 -30.97 10.99
C ARG A 556 25.93 -31.95 10.37
N ALA A 557 26.23 -33.24 10.49
CA ALA A 557 25.27 -34.29 10.19
C ALA A 557 24.42 -34.57 11.43
N GLY A 558 23.11 -34.68 11.25
CA GLY A 558 22.15 -34.92 12.33
C GLY A 558 21.15 -36.01 11.97
N VAL A 559 20.80 -36.80 12.98
CA VAL A 559 19.71 -37.79 12.91
C VAL A 559 18.76 -37.55 14.07
N PHE A 560 17.46 -37.63 13.81
CA PHE A 560 16.42 -37.49 14.82
C PHE A 560 15.25 -38.42 14.48
N SER A 561 14.66 -39.05 15.49
CA SER A 561 13.43 -39.82 15.35
C SER A 561 12.63 -39.66 16.63
N GLY A 562 11.57 -38.86 16.58
CA GLY A 562 10.90 -38.42 17.79
C GLY A 562 9.75 -37.46 17.53
N VAL A 563 9.26 -36.83 18.59
CA VAL A 563 8.20 -35.81 18.53
C VAL A 563 8.82 -34.43 18.66
N ARG A 564 8.64 -33.58 17.67
CA ARG A 564 9.10 -32.19 17.73
C ARG A 564 7.96 -31.25 18.08
N SER A 565 8.30 -30.13 18.75
CA SER A 565 7.40 -28.99 18.91
C SER A 565 7.45 -28.08 17.68
N TYR A 566 6.28 -27.57 17.28
CA TYR A 566 6.10 -26.51 16.31
C TYR A 566 5.70 -25.24 17.06
N SER A 567 6.71 -24.51 17.55
CA SER A 567 6.55 -23.22 18.25
C SER A 567 5.63 -23.27 19.48
N GLY A 568 5.50 -24.43 20.13
CA GLY A 568 4.62 -24.62 21.30
C GLY A 568 3.12 -24.70 20.99
N LEU A 569 2.73 -24.62 19.70
CA LEU A 569 1.32 -24.65 19.27
C LEU A 569 0.83 -26.07 18.95
N ALA A 570 1.73 -26.91 18.44
CA ALA A 570 1.44 -28.29 18.12
C ALA A 570 2.71 -29.14 18.23
N THR A 571 2.53 -30.45 18.34
CA THR A 571 3.61 -31.42 18.31
C THR A 571 3.38 -32.43 17.20
N GLY A 572 4.46 -32.89 16.58
CA GLY A 572 4.36 -33.87 15.51
C GLY A 572 5.53 -34.83 15.45
N GLY A 573 5.21 -36.08 15.09
CA GLY A 573 6.21 -37.11 14.86
C GLY A 573 7.04 -36.81 13.62
N THR A 574 8.36 -36.81 13.79
CA THR A 574 9.31 -36.54 12.71
C THR A 574 10.50 -37.48 12.77
N ARG A 575 11.02 -37.81 11.59
CA ARG A 575 12.27 -38.54 11.39
C ARG A 575 13.15 -37.77 10.44
N ILE A 576 14.40 -37.55 10.79
CA ILE A 576 15.32 -36.69 10.04
C ILE A 576 16.66 -37.40 9.95
N CYS A 577 17.26 -37.39 8.76
CA CYS A 577 18.66 -37.74 8.55
C CYS A 577 19.21 -36.73 7.54
N GLY A 578 20.13 -35.86 7.97
CA GLY A 578 20.49 -34.68 7.19
C GLY A 578 21.85 -34.10 7.51
N VAL A 579 22.33 -33.24 6.62
CA VAL A 579 23.46 -32.34 6.82
C VAL A 579 22.94 -30.91 6.83
N PHE A 580 23.34 -30.15 7.85
CA PHE A 580 22.85 -28.80 8.14
C PHE A 580 24.01 -27.82 8.22
N ALA A 581 23.84 -26.63 7.63
CA ALA A 581 24.76 -25.52 7.80
C ALA A 581 24.58 -24.87 9.18
N CYS A 582 25.69 -24.50 9.82
CA CYS A 582 25.76 -23.87 11.14
C CYS A 582 26.66 -22.63 11.06
N THR A 583 26.33 -21.58 11.80
CA THR A 583 27.09 -20.31 11.76
C THR A 583 28.36 -20.36 12.60
N ASP A 584 28.47 -21.31 13.53
CA ASP A 584 29.65 -21.54 14.40
C ASP A 584 29.76 -23.03 14.81
N GLU A 585 30.56 -23.36 15.84
CA GLU A 585 30.65 -24.75 16.37
C GLU A 585 29.42 -25.18 17.18
N ASP A 586 28.61 -24.26 17.71
CA ASP A 586 27.47 -24.58 18.56
C ASP A 586 26.38 -25.27 17.73
N ARG A 587 25.88 -26.40 18.24
CA ARG A 587 24.75 -27.13 17.64
C ARG A 587 23.50 -26.25 17.51
N LYS A 588 23.31 -25.31 18.43
CA LYS A 588 22.18 -24.35 18.40
C LYS A 588 22.28 -23.35 17.26
N SER A 589 23.44 -23.23 16.63
CA SER A 589 23.66 -22.35 15.48
C SER A 589 23.31 -23.01 14.15
N CYS A 590 23.07 -24.33 14.13
CA CYS A 590 22.66 -25.05 12.93
C CYS A 590 21.25 -24.67 12.51
N GLY A 591 21.09 -24.34 11.23
CA GLY A 591 19.84 -23.79 10.69
C GLY A 591 19.67 -22.29 10.90
N ASN A 592 20.65 -21.60 11.50
CA ASN A 592 20.72 -20.12 11.50
C ASN A 592 21.48 -19.62 10.25
N ARG A 593 21.10 -18.46 9.74
CA ARG A 593 21.80 -17.82 8.61
C ARG A 593 22.77 -16.76 9.11
N LEU A 594 23.87 -16.56 8.37
CA LEU A 594 24.70 -15.39 8.55
C LEU A 594 23.85 -14.11 8.32
N SER A 595 24.07 -13.09 9.14
CA SER A 595 23.28 -11.85 9.15
C SER A 595 23.38 -11.05 7.84
N THR A 596 24.42 -11.30 7.04
CA THR A 596 24.63 -10.72 5.71
C THR A 596 25.04 -11.82 4.73
N TYR A 597 24.51 -11.79 3.50
CA TYR A 597 24.97 -12.70 2.45
C TYR A 597 26.41 -12.38 2.05
N ILE A 598 27.26 -13.41 2.08
CA ILE A 598 28.64 -13.35 1.63
C ILE A 598 28.84 -14.53 0.68
N SER A 599 29.27 -14.24 -0.56
CA SER A 599 29.56 -15.27 -1.58
C SER A 599 30.65 -16.24 -1.12
N ASN A 600 30.60 -17.49 -1.56
CA ASN A 600 31.58 -18.54 -1.22
C ASN A 600 31.67 -18.86 0.29
N THR A 601 30.61 -18.63 1.06
CA THR A 601 30.56 -19.02 2.49
C THR A 601 30.26 -20.49 2.71
N THR A 602 29.78 -21.22 1.70
CA THR A 602 29.43 -22.63 1.81
C THR A 602 30.62 -23.55 1.56
N GLY A 603 30.57 -24.74 2.14
CA GLY A 603 31.48 -25.83 1.79
C GLY A 603 31.15 -26.39 0.41
N ILE A 604 32.18 -26.78 -0.34
CA ILE A 604 32.02 -27.53 -1.59
C ILE A 604 32.05 -29.02 -1.24
N PHE A 605 30.95 -29.73 -1.50
CA PHE A 605 30.86 -31.16 -1.26
C PHE A 605 31.35 -31.91 -2.50
N GLU A 606 32.56 -32.46 -2.45
CA GLU A 606 33.07 -33.32 -3.53
C GLU A 606 32.22 -34.57 -3.73
N GLU A 607 31.67 -35.10 -2.63
CA GLU A 607 30.71 -36.18 -2.59
C GLU A 607 29.78 -35.98 -1.38
N LEU A 608 28.47 -36.15 -1.59
CA LEU A 608 27.50 -36.15 -0.50
C LEU A 608 26.39 -37.17 -0.82
N VAL A 609 26.31 -38.21 0.01
CA VAL A 609 25.29 -39.24 -0.05
C VAL A 609 24.71 -39.44 1.35
N ILE A 610 23.38 -39.33 1.45
CA ILE A 610 22.64 -39.64 2.68
C ILE A 610 21.86 -40.91 2.45
N THR A 611 22.09 -41.92 3.30
CA THR A 611 21.29 -43.15 3.32
C THR A 611 20.57 -43.24 4.66
N ALA A 612 19.24 -43.14 4.63
CA ALA A 612 18.38 -43.25 5.79
C ALA A 612 17.58 -44.55 5.74
N THR A 613 17.74 -45.38 6.77
CA THR A 613 16.94 -46.60 6.96
C THR A 613 15.80 -46.29 7.92
N MET A 614 14.57 -46.33 7.44
CA MET A 614 13.37 -46.02 8.23
C MET A 614 12.40 -47.21 8.20
N PRO A 615 11.58 -47.42 9.25
CA PRO A 615 10.48 -48.39 9.18
C PRO A 615 9.60 -48.15 7.97
N THR A 616 9.22 -49.22 7.27
CA THR A 616 8.31 -49.14 6.13
C THR A 616 6.95 -48.62 6.61
N PRO A 617 6.33 -47.64 5.91
CA PRO A 617 5.02 -47.15 6.29
C PRO A 617 3.97 -48.27 6.36
N VAL A 618 3.13 -48.22 7.38
CA VAL A 618 2.06 -49.20 7.60
C VAL A 618 0.73 -48.54 7.26
N LEU A 619 -0.09 -49.24 6.46
CA LEU A 619 -1.41 -48.75 6.09
C LEU A 619 -2.31 -48.66 7.34
N ASN A 620 -2.77 -47.45 7.66
CA ASN A 620 -3.82 -47.25 8.63
C ASN A 620 -5.18 -47.58 7.99
N SER A 621 -5.75 -48.72 8.38
CA SER A 621 -7.00 -49.24 7.80
C SER A 621 -8.20 -48.32 8.00
N SER A 622 -8.21 -47.48 9.04
CA SER A 622 -9.32 -46.57 9.34
C SER A 622 -9.30 -45.30 8.48
N LEU A 623 -8.11 -44.89 8.01
CA LEU A 623 -7.91 -43.68 7.21
C LEU A 623 -7.56 -43.98 5.74
N ALA A 624 -7.42 -45.27 5.39
CA ALA A 624 -7.00 -45.73 4.06
C ALA A 624 -5.71 -45.06 3.54
N THR A 625 -4.77 -44.73 4.44
CA THR A 625 -3.49 -44.08 4.11
C THR A 625 -2.36 -44.59 5.01
N ASP A 626 -1.13 -44.44 4.56
CA ASP A 626 0.08 -44.81 5.30
C ASP A 626 0.26 -43.96 6.57
N ASP A 627 0.76 -44.58 7.65
CA ASP A 627 1.00 -43.94 8.95
C ASP A 627 2.22 -43.00 8.98
N SER A 628 3.02 -43.01 7.92
CA SER A 628 4.23 -42.22 7.78
C SER A 628 4.57 -41.96 6.31
N ILE A 629 5.31 -40.89 6.06
CA ILE A 629 5.75 -40.49 4.72
C ILE A 629 7.13 -39.86 4.79
N VAL A 630 7.95 -40.04 3.75
CA VAL A 630 9.36 -39.61 3.71
C VAL A 630 9.64 -38.83 2.43
N TYR A 631 10.36 -37.71 2.56
CA TYR A 631 10.66 -36.75 1.50
C TYR A 631 12.16 -36.47 1.42
N PRO A 632 12.74 -36.32 0.21
CA PRO A 632 14.01 -35.63 0.04
C PRO A 632 13.78 -34.12 0.21
N VAL A 633 14.54 -33.48 1.10
CA VAL A 633 14.47 -32.04 1.34
C VAL A 633 15.85 -31.42 1.21
N SER A 634 15.91 -30.24 0.60
CA SER A 634 17.15 -29.51 0.42
C SER A 634 16.90 -28.02 0.34
N SER A 635 17.93 -27.24 0.66
CA SER A 635 17.91 -25.78 0.57
C SER A 635 19.30 -25.25 0.24
N LYS A 636 19.37 -24.27 -0.65
CA LYS A 636 20.55 -23.45 -0.96
C LYS A 636 20.64 -22.30 0.04
N VAL A 637 21.77 -21.61 0.14
CA VAL A 637 21.88 -20.39 0.97
C VAL A 637 20.93 -19.27 0.55
N THR A 638 20.40 -19.32 -0.67
CA THR A 638 19.32 -18.45 -1.18
C THR A 638 17.93 -18.85 -0.68
N ILE A 639 17.82 -19.89 0.16
CA ILE A 639 16.58 -20.49 0.66
C ILE A 639 15.79 -21.28 -0.42
N MET A 640 16.26 -21.25 -1.68
CA MET A 640 15.66 -22.04 -2.75
C MET A 640 15.99 -23.53 -2.62
N PRO A 641 15.08 -24.46 -2.97
CA PRO A 641 15.40 -25.88 -3.02
C PRO A 641 16.45 -26.19 -4.11
N LEU A 642 17.10 -27.34 -4.00
CA LEU A 642 17.85 -27.88 -5.14
C LEU A 642 16.90 -28.19 -6.29
N GLU A 643 17.36 -27.96 -7.52
CA GLU A 643 16.62 -28.42 -8.68
C GLU A 643 16.63 -29.96 -8.73
N SER A 644 15.61 -30.58 -9.32
CA SER A 644 15.55 -32.05 -9.44
C SER A 644 16.73 -32.67 -10.20
N LYS A 645 17.44 -31.88 -11.01
CA LYS A 645 18.68 -32.29 -11.69
C LYS A 645 19.92 -32.27 -10.79
N ASP A 646 19.87 -31.55 -9.67
CA ASP A 646 21.00 -31.30 -8.76
C ASP A 646 21.15 -32.40 -7.68
N TYR A 647 20.22 -33.36 -7.62
CA TYR A 647 20.31 -34.54 -6.77
C TYR A 647 19.57 -35.75 -7.36
N SER A 648 19.89 -36.95 -6.89
CA SER A 648 19.08 -38.16 -7.14
C SER A 648 18.53 -38.71 -5.84
N TYR A 649 17.31 -39.24 -5.88
CA TYR A 649 16.67 -39.86 -4.73
C TYR A 649 16.09 -41.23 -5.11
N THR A 650 16.44 -42.27 -4.34
CA THR A 650 15.98 -43.64 -4.55
C THR A 650 15.42 -44.22 -3.26
N LYS A 651 14.39 -45.05 -3.39
CA LYS A 651 13.81 -45.82 -2.29
C LYS A 651 13.86 -47.31 -2.60
N ALA A 652 14.32 -48.11 -1.65
CA ALA A 652 14.37 -49.56 -1.76
C ALA A 652 13.81 -50.19 -0.48
N GLN A 653 12.72 -50.95 -0.61
CA GLN A 653 12.14 -51.68 0.51
C GLN A 653 12.92 -52.97 0.77
N GLN A 654 13.28 -53.22 2.02
CA GLN A 654 13.95 -54.43 2.48
C GLN A 654 13.26 -54.92 3.76
N ASN A 655 12.44 -55.98 3.64
CA ASN A 655 11.61 -56.49 4.75
C ASN A 655 10.75 -55.36 5.38
N ASP A 656 10.90 -55.14 6.69
CA ASP A 656 10.14 -54.17 7.49
C ASP A 656 10.73 -52.75 7.47
N VAL A 657 11.78 -52.50 6.68
CA VAL A 657 12.42 -51.18 6.54
C VAL A 657 12.46 -50.72 5.08
N THR A 658 12.37 -49.41 4.89
CA THR A 658 12.61 -48.75 3.61
C THR A 658 13.91 -47.97 3.71
N VAL A 659 14.83 -48.27 2.80
CA VAL A 659 16.12 -47.58 2.66
C VAL A 659 15.93 -46.45 1.64
N HIS A 660 16.15 -45.22 2.09
CA HIS A 660 16.09 -44.02 1.29
C HIS A 660 17.51 -43.50 1.06
N THR A 661 17.90 -43.31 -0.19
CA THR A 661 19.23 -42.79 -0.55
C THR A 661 19.07 -41.51 -1.36
N MET A 662 19.70 -40.43 -0.90
CA MET A 662 19.74 -39.13 -1.56
C MET A 662 21.20 -38.78 -1.87
N THR A 663 21.52 -38.51 -3.13
CA THR A 663 22.88 -38.24 -3.61
C THR A 663 22.93 -36.87 -4.27
N LEU A 664 23.86 -36.02 -3.86
CA LEU A 664 24.09 -34.71 -4.47
C LEU A 664 24.83 -34.89 -5.81
N THR A 665 24.26 -34.38 -6.90
CA THR A 665 24.90 -34.43 -8.23
C THR A 665 25.58 -33.11 -8.56
N ASN A 666 25.05 -31.97 -8.07
CA ASN A 666 25.65 -30.66 -8.25
C ASN A 666 26.49 -30.23 -7.04
N LYS A 667 27.82 -30.35 -7.19
CA LYS A 667 28.80 -30.05 -6.14
C LYS A 667 28.92 -28.56 -5.80
N MET A 668 28.43 -27.67 -6.67
CA MET A 668 28.50 -26.21 -6.50
C MET A 668 27.18 -25.61 -6.05
N ALA A 669 26.27 -26.40 -5.46
CA ALA A 669 24.91 -25.96 -5.20
C ALA A 669 24.73 -25.01 -3.99
N GLU A 670 25.81 -24.42 -3.46
CA GLU A 670 25.85 -23.55 -2.27
C GLU A 670 24.91 -24.04 -1.16
N LEU A 671 25.16 -25.26 -0.69
CA LEU A 671 24.22 -26.01 0.11
C LEU A 671 24.03 -25.42 1.52
N TYR A 672 22.79 -25.25 1.93
CA TYR A 672 22.40 -24.85 3.27
C TYR A 672 21.82 -26.02 4.09
N THR A 673 21.02 -26.88 3.45
CA THR A 673 20.52 -28.12 4.05
C THR A 673 20.37 -29.19 2.98
N PHE A 674 20.71 -30.43 3.31
CA PHE A 674 20.47 -31.62 2.48
C PHE A 674 20.05 -32.77 3.39
N ALA A 675 18.81 -33.21 3.30
CA ALA A 675 18.28 -34.17 4.25
C ALA A 675 17.17 -35.05 3.67
N ILE A 676 16.98 -36.20 4.33
CA ILE A 676 15.81 -37.04 4.19
C ILE A 676 14.94 -36.79 5.43
N TRP A 677 13.75 -36.26 5.21
CA TRP A 677 12.83 -35.85 6.26
C TRP A 677 11.51 -36.62 6.12
N GLY A 678 11.02 -37.18 7.22
CA GLY A 678 9.79 -37.95 7.24
C GLY A 678 8.85 -37.56 8.37
N ARG A 679 7.56 -37.69 8.11
CA ARG A 679 6.48 -37.52 9.09
C ARG A 679 6.03 -38.87 9.61
N ARG A 680 5.72 -38.92 10.91
CA ARG A 680 5.08 -40.05 11.57
C ARG A 680 3.81 -39.54 12.25
N PHE A 681 2.67 -39.77 11.61
CA PHE A 681 1.39 -39.19 12.04
C PHE A 681 0.88 -39.79 13.35
N ALA A 682 1.25 -41.05 13.64
CA ALA A 682 0.80 -41.76 14.84
C ALA A 682 1.26 -41.15 16.18
N THR A 683 2.22 -40.23 16.16
CA THR A 683 2.72 -39.53 17.36
C THR A 683 2.46 -38.04 17.35
N ASP A 684 1.61 -37.56 16.44
CA ASP A 684 1.16 -36.17 16.46
C ASP A 684 0.33 -35.92 17.73
N GLY A 685 0.54 -34.76 18.37
CA GLY A 685 -0.11 -34.40 19.64
C GLY A 685 0.50 -34.99 20.91
N GLN A 686 1.53 -35.84 20.82
CA GLN A 686 2.29 -36.30 22.00
C GLN A 686 3.26 -35.23 22.51
N ASP A 687 3.75 -35.36 23.74
CA ASP A 687 4.74 -34.41 24.29
C ASP A 687 6.01 -34.39 23.43
N ALA A 688 6.59 -33.20 23.25
CA ALA A 688 7.83 -33.05 22.49
C ALA A 688 9.00 -33.70 23.24
N ASP A 689 9.86 -34.39 22.49
CA ASP A 689 11.06 -34.99 23.07
C ASP A 689 12.00 -33.88 23.59
N PRO A 690 12.59 -34.05 24.79
CA PRO A 690 13.47 -33.05 25.36
C PRO A 690 14.74 -32.87 24.52
N GLU A 691 15.35 -31.69 24.61
CA GLU A 691 16.66 -31.44 23.97
C GLU A 691 17.69 -32.46 24.47
N LEU A 692 18.39 -33.12 23.53
CA LEU A 692 19.49 -34.02 23.88
C LEU A 692 20.62 -33.21 24.54
N PRO A 693 21.12 -33.60 25.72
CA PRO A 693 22.28 -32.94 26.33
C PRO A 693 23.48 -32.93 25.38
N ASP A 694 24.31 -31.89 25.41
CA ASP A 694 25.41 -31.72 24.46
C ASP A 694 26.41 -32.89 24.49
N GLU A 695 26.64 -33.49 25.68
CA GLU A 695 27.50 -34.68 25.86
C GLU A 695 27.00 -35.94 25.12
N LEU A 696 25.69 -36.03 24.84
CA LEU A 696 25.05 -37.13 24.10
C LEU A 696 24.78 -36.78 22.63
N GLY A 697 24.79 -35.48 22.30
CA GLY A 697 24.44 -34.95 20.98
C GLY A 697 25.63 -34.70 20.05
N ASP A 698 26.86 -34.61 20.57
CA ASP A 698 28.06 -34.37 19.76
C ASP A 698 28.94 -35.63 19.66
N LEU A 699 28.58 -36.51 18.72
CA LEU A 699 29.35 -37.73 18.44
C LEU A 699 30.52 -37.40 17.51
N THR A 700 31.62 -36.86 18.03
CA THR A 700 32.86 -36.75 17.24
C THR A 700 33.39 -38.16 16.93
N PRO A 701 33.57 -38.56 15.66
CA PRO A 701 34.11 -39.88 15.33
C PRO A 701 35.52 -40.03 15.89
N ALA A 702 35.83 -41.18 16.50
CA ALA A 702 37.22 -41.53 16.82
C ALA A 702 38.05 -41.58 15.51
N PRO A 703 39.28 -41.03 15.49
CA PRO A 703 40.10 -41.03 14.28
C PRO A 703 40.39 -42.47 13.85
N GLY A 704 39.79 -42.89 12.74
CA GLY A 704 39.94 -44.25 12.17
C GLY A 704 38.65 -44.92 11.67
N ALA A 705 37.47 -44.39 11.97
CA ALA A 705 36.19 -44.96 11.50
C ALA A 705 35.72 -44.37 10.15
N SER A 706 36.60 -44.34 9.15
CA SER A 706 36.25 -44.00 7.77
C SER A 706 36.55 -45.19 6.87
N THR A 707 35.60 -46.12 6.74
CA THR A 707 35.67 -47.16 5.70
C THR A 707 35.37 -46.52 4.35
N VAL A 708 36.43 -46.23 3.58
CA VAL A 708 36.33 -45.80 2.18
C VAL A 708 35.98 -47.03 1.34
N HIS A 709 34.73 -47.14 0.87
CA HIS A 709 34.37 -48.09 -0.17
C HIS A 709 34.58 -47.44 -1.55
N LEU A 710 35.78 -47.61 -2.11
CA LEU A 710 36.05 -47.36 -3.53
C LEU A 710 35.34 -48.44 -4.37
N LEU A 711 34.18 -48.12 -4.96
CA LEU A 711 33.63 -48.88 -6.09
C LEU A 711 34.10 -48.21 -7.38
N SER A 712 35.16 -48.77 -7.98
CA SER A 712 35.72 -48.32 -9.24
C SER A 712 34.80 -48.67 -10.41
N ASN A 713 34.44 -47.64 -11.19
CA ASN A 713 33.93 -47.80 -12.54
C ASN A 713 35.03 -48.40 -13.43
N VAL A 714 34.87 -49.67 -13.83
CA VAL A 714 35.57 -50.22 -14.99
C VAL A 714 34.51 -50.54 -16.02
N LEU A 715 34.31 -49.63 -16.98
CA LEU A 715 34.08 -49.93 -18.40
C LEU A 715 33.83 -48.62 -19.18
N PHE A 716 34.67 -48.42 -20.21
CA PHE A 716 34.62 -47.42 -21.29
C PHE A 716 35.51 -46.17 -21.17
N ALA A 717 36.79 -46.36 -21.50
CA ALA A 717 37.50 -45.45 -22.39
C ALA A 717 38.11 -46.28 -23.53
N THR A 718 37.44 -46.26 -24.68
CA THR A 718 37.98 -46.72 -25.97
C THR A 718 39.07 -45.77 -26.47
N PHE A 719 39.99 -46.31 -27.28
CA PHE A 719 41.04 -45.63 -28.07
C PHE A 719 42.36 -45.27 -27.35
N VAL A 720 43.26 -46.25 -27.28
CA VAL A 720 44.67 -46.00 -27.66
C VAL A 720 44.95 -46.82 -28.90
N ALA A 721 45.18 -46.09 -29.98
CA ALA A 721 45.59 -46.60 -31.27
C ALA A 721 46.91 -47.37 -31.16
N PHE A 722 46.97 -48.43 -31.97
CA PHE A 722 48.16 -49.10 -32.46
C PHE A 722 49.37 -48.18 -32.66
N LEU A 723 50.53 -48.69 -32.25
CA LEU A 723 51.92 -48.46 -32.68
C LEU A 723 52.78 -48.22 -31.43
N CYS A 724 53.95 -48.82 -31.23
CA CYS A 724 54.70 -49.89 -31.87
C CYS A 724 55.90 -50.11 -30.93
N PHE A 725 56.53 -51.29 -30.92
CA PHE A 725 57.80 -51.48 -30.23
C PHE A 725 58.84 -50.39 -30.60
N THR A 726 59.36 -49.70 -29.59
CA THR A 726 60.81 -49.64 -29.35
C THR A 726 61.05 -50.11 -27.92
N PHE A 727 61.58 -51.34 -27.87
CA PHE A 727 62.26 -52.12 -26.82
C PHE A 727 61.69 -52.18 -25.40
#